data_AF-A0A4R6GPP9-F1
#
_entry.id   AF-A0A4R6GPP9-F1
#
_cell.length_a   1.000
_cell.length_b   1.000
_cell.length_c   1.000
_cell.angle_alpha   90.00
_cell.angle_beta   90.00
_cell.angle_gamma   90.00
#
_symmetry.space_group_name_H-M   'P 1'
#
loop_
_entity.id
_entity.type
_entity.pdbx_description
1 polymer ?
#
loop_
_entity_poly.entity_id
_entity_poly.type
_entity_poly.pdbx_seq_one_letter_code
_entity_poly.pdbx_strand_id
1 'polypeptide(L)'
;MRKEVILYFCIYLLFISCSKKTELSTPDIPQLEFSFNSITIGRLASKQVVGVTTNVENLVCETGVDWCVANYENGEVVIEAFTNPNADTRAAIVFVSSGNLKKSITVSQLGLNSYEGDIKGDIKLEVKKATASSVQPGAEIKYSFDGNFDKGYHSNWSNTATNYFPIRLTYEFENIPTMDYIIYYPRKIGVNGNIKEFELWIATEDNPTLTKYGDYNFNGSSASSRVTFSKAITKPATIQLVVKSGAGDGQGFVSCAEMEFYRKNPDNFDFLSIFKDNSCSELKPGITESDVMAISNDFFKDMALEIFRNEYNQEFRIQEYRPWQDPAVMAKVNRTSTYSLRDNPTGIYVTAGEEFVFFANNPYHENVSILIQDLENGFGGNSYPVANGLNKINVTSGGLVYVMYHTKDATEDPVKINFVTGTINGYFDSQKHNTEDWDRLLSNAGYKHFDILGEYAHLTFPTEKFRENTPDGLALINKYDELVRLEWEFMGLFKYNKNFNNRMYFHVDYTDSYMYSTSYRTAYVTGTMNELCSQNKFATSPWGPAHEVGHSNQTRPGLKWIGMTEVTNNIHSMHIQTSWGNQSRLIVDGVYNTAFNNLLNRGIPHNGYDGDKGVFVKLVPFWQLKLYLLDALGKDDFYKDLYEYMRNQDYSQATNDGFYQLDFVRAACRIANLDLTQFFKAWGFLEPVDITVKDYATKQFTITQNEIDDLKAEIAAKNYPKPEHSNIFEITDNNVSNYR
;
A
#
# COMPACT_ATOMS: atom_id res chain seq x y z
N MET A 1 18.49 8.46 50.29
CA MET A 1 19.37 7.90 51.35
C MET A 1 20.79 8.39 51.07
N ARG A 2 21.44 9.04 52.06
CA ARG A 2 22.72 9.78 52.01
C ARG A 2 22.73 11.05 51.14
N LYS A 3 23.29 12.18 51.56
CA LYS A 3 23.75 12.77 52.85
C LYS A 3 24.16 14.21 52.46
N GLU A 4 23.65 15.24 53.14
CA GLU A 4 24.44 16.24 53.92
C GLU A 4 25.29 17.21 53.05
N VAL A 5 25.41 18.55 53.25
CA VAL A 5 25.34 19.44 54.44
C VAL A 5 25.76 20.85 53.91
N ILE A 6 25.11 22.01 54.18
CA ILE A 6 25.33 23.02 55.26
C ILE A 6 24.50 24.28 54.87
N LEU A 7 23.52 24.78 55.65
CA LEU A 7 23.60 25.76 56.77
C LEU A 7 23.78 27.23 56.28
N TYR A 8 23.14 28.31 56.75
CA TYR A 8 22.29 28.65 57.90
C TYR A 8 21.37 29.85 57.52
N PHE A 9 20.32 30.06 58.32
CA PHE A 9 19.20 31.00 58.16
C PHE A 9 19.40 32.31 58.97
N CYS A 10 19.05 33.44 58.35
CA CYS A 10 18.23 34.58 58.83
C CYS A 10 18.52 35.46 60.09
N ILE A 11 18.37 36.79 59.85
CA ILE A 11 17.62 37.83 60.63
C ILE A 11 18.32 38.38 61.92
N TYR A 12 18.42 39.66 62.27
CA TYR A 12 17.88 40.98 61.86
C TYR A 12 18.67 42.13 62.57
N LEU A 13 18.77 43.32 61.93
CA LEU A 13 18.65 44.71 62.46
C LEU A 13 19.52 45.21 63.67
N LEU A 14 19.92 46.48 63.86
CA LEU A 14 19.40 47.80 63.47
C LEU A 14 20.51 48.91 63.57
N PHE A 15 20.60 49.82 62.57
CA PHE A 15 20.63 51.32 62.63
C PHE A 15 21.80 52.07 63.36
N ILE A 16 22.37 53.24 62.99
CA ILE A 16 22.32 54.28 61.92
C ILE A 16 23.66 55.05 62.05
N SER A 17 24.28 55.51 60.94
CA SER A 17 24.85 56.89 60.84
C SER A 17 25.26 57.22 59.41
N CYS A 18 24.64 58.26 58.84
CA CYS A 18 24.95 58.81 57.51
C CYS A 18 26.15 59.75 57.56
N SER A 19 27.08 59.59 56.61
CA SER A 19 27.83 60.72 56.04
C SER A 19 27.86 60.58 54.52
N LYS A 20 27.60 61.69 53.83
CA LYS A 20 27.40 61.82 52.39
C LYS A 20 28.53 61.16 51.58
N LYS A 21 28.18 60.18 50.75
CA LYS A 21 28.97 59.80 49.58
C LYS A 21 28.23 60.27 48.33
N THR A 22 28.97 60.98 47.49
CA THR A 22 28.69 61.21 46.08
C THR A 22 28.20 59.91 45.45
N GLU A 23 26.96 59.89 44.94
CA GLU A 23 26.47 58.81 44.09
C GLU A 23 27.28 58.86 42.79
N LEU A 24 28.27 57.96 42.67
CA LEU A 24 28.64 57.49 41.34
C LEU A 24 27.42 56.74 40.83
N SER A 25 26.74 57.28 39.81
CA SER A 25 25.87 56.46 38.99
C SER A 25 26.73 55.31 38.46
N THR A 26 26.33 54.08 38.77
CA THR A 26 26.84 52.92 38.05
C THR A 26 26.61 53.17 36.56
N PRO A 27 27.63 53.07 35.69
CA PRO A 27 27.40 53.19 34.26
C PRO A 27 26.36 52.13 33.87
N ASP A 28 25.27 52.56 33.24
CA ASP A 28 24.26 51.64 32.71
C ASP A 28 24.97 50.63 31.82
N ILE A 29 24.85 49.35 32.17
CA ILE A 29 25.46 48.27 31.39
C ILE A 29 24.76 48.29 30.01
N PRO A 30 25.51 48.40 28.90
CA PRO A 30 24.92 48.34 27.56
C PRO A 30 24.12 47.05 27.37
N GLN A 31 22.83 47.19 27.10
CA GLN A 31 21.88 46.09 26.86
C GLN A 31 21.33 46.18 25.44
N LEU A 32 21.28 45.03 24.78
CA LEU A 32 20.65 44.83 23.49
C LEU A 32 20.06 43.43 23.54
N GLU A 33 18.74 43.30 23.52
CA GLU A 33 18.02 42.03 23.53
C GLU A 33 17.00 42.03 22.40
N PHE A 34 16.83 40.86 21.77
CA PHE A 34 15.82 40.65 20.73
C PHE A 34 14.67 39.83 21.30
N SER A 35 13.47 40.09 20.80
CA SER A 35 12.30 39.23 21.04
C SER A 35 12.54 37.78 20.59
N PHE A 36 13.37 37.57 19.57
CA PHE A 36 13.88 36.28 19.13
C PHE A 36 15.19 36.45 18.34
N ASN A 37 16.05 35.42 18.39
CA ASN A 37 17.39 35.46 17.79
C ASN A 37 17.49 34.68 16.46
N SER A 38 16.37 34.12 16.00
CA SER A 38 16.28 33.41 14.72
C SER A 38 14.90 33.54 14.11
N ILE A 39 14.84 33.68 12.78
CA ILE A 39 13.61 33.67 12.00
C ILE A 39 13.71 32.74 10.79
N THR A 40 12.58 32.15 10.41
CA THR A 40 12.40 31.48 9.12
C THR A 40 11.45 32.32 8.28
N ILE A 41 11.79 32.49 7.01
CA ILE A 41 11.04 33.23 6.02
C ILE A 41 10.70 32.28 4.87
N GLY A 42 9.47 32.33 4.36
CA GLY A 42 9.09 31.65 3.13
C GLY A 42 9.96 32.06 1.93
N ARG A 43 9.84 31.30 0.83
CA ARG A 43 10.64 31.51 -0.38
C ARG A 43 10.46 32.90 -0.98
N LEU A 44 9.23 33.42 -0.96
CA LEU A 44 8.87 34.68 -1.58
C LEU A 44 9.46 35.88 -0.84
N ALA A 45 9.68 36.97 -1.59
CA ALA A 45 10.12 38.22 -1.03
C ALA A 45 9.15 38.71 0.05
N SER A 46 9.68 39.03 1.23
CA SER A 46 8.86 39.46 2.38
C SER A 46 9.65 40.31 3.37
N LYS A 47 8.92 40.95 4.28
CA LYS A 47 9.48 41.75 5.38
C LYS A 47 9.07 41.12 6.71
N GLN A 48 10.03 40.98 7.60
CA GLN A 48 9.86 40.49 8.97
C GLN A 48 10.39 41.52 9.96
N VAL A 49 9.82 41.54 11.15
CA VAL A 49 10.13 42.56 12.16
C VAL A 49 10.52 41.87 13.46
N VAL A 50 11.64 42.30 14.04
CA VAL A 50 12.14 41.79 15.32
C VAL A 50 12.17 42.91 16.34
N GLY A 51 11.36 42.80 17.40
CA GLY A 51 11.36 43.78 18.48
C GLY A 51 12.70 43.79 19.22
N VAL A 52 13.21 44.99 19.51
CA VAL A 52 14.48 45.24 20.20
C VAL A 52 14.23 45.93 21.54
N THR A 53 14.81 45.38 22.60
CA THR A 53 14.92 46.06 23.91
C THR A 53 16.37 46.48 24.10
N THR A 54 16.61 47.78 24.18
CA THR A 54 17.97 48.32 24.28
C THR A 54 18.01 49.64 25.06
N ASN A 55 19.13 49.90 25.73
CA ASN A 55 19.45 51.20 26.34
C ASN A 55 20.62 51.90 25.61
N VAL A 56 21.03 51.40 24.43
CA VAL A 56 22.05 52.01 23.58
C VAL A 56 21.44 52.61 22.32
N GLU A 57 22.01 53.74 21.89
CA GLU A 57 21.57 54.48 20.71
C GLU A 57 22.44 54.12 19.48
N ASN A 58 22.00 54.55 18.28
CA ASN A 58 22.74 54.38 17.02
C ASN A 58 23.03 52.92 16.67
N LEU A 59 22.02 52.04 16.78
CA LEU A 59 22.14 50.67 16.30
C LEU A 59 22.31 50.67 14.78
N VAL A 60 23.32 49.92 14.31
CA VAL A 60 23.59 49.67 12.90
C VAL A 60 23.33 48.20 12.61
N CYS A 61 22.57 47.95 11.55
CA CYS A 61 22.30 46.62 11.03
C CYS A 61 23.20 46.34 9.83
N GLU A 62 23.84 45.18 9.82
CA GLU A 62 24.67 44.72 8.71
C GLU A 62 24.31 43.28 8.35
N THR A 63 24.19 43.02 7.06
CA THR A 63 24.02 41.69 6.49
C THR A 63 25.21 41.37 5.60
N GLY A 64 25.69 40.12 5.66
CA GLY A 64 26.82 39.65 4.83
C GLY A 64 26.42 39.18 3.44
N VAL A 65 25.17 39.44 3.02
CA VAL A 65 24.57 38.91 1.78
C VAL A 65 23.69 39.98 1.14
N ASP A 66 23.51 39.89 -0.17
CA ASP A 66 22.72 40.83 -0.98
C ASP A 66 21.21 40.56 -0.96
N TRP A 67 20.80 39.32 -0.67
CA TRP A 67 19.40 38.91 -0.68
C TRP A 67 18.64 39.22 0.62
N CYS A 68 19.34 39.60 1.69
CA CYS A 68 18.77 39.94 2.98
C CYS A 68 19.29 41.30 3.40
N VAL A 69 18.40 42.25 3.66
CA VAL A 69 18.71 43.61 4.10
C VAL A 69 18.02 43.83 5.44
N ALA A 70 18.65 44.55 6.36
CA ALA A 70 18.05 44.86 7.66
C ALA A 70 18.31 46.31 8.05
N ASN A 71 17.31 46.96 8.64
CA ASN A 71 17.41 48.31 9.19
C ASN A 71 16.77 48.37 10.57
N TYR A 72 17.31 49.20 11.47
CA TYR A 72 16.73 49.45 12.79
C TYR A 72 15.90 50.74 12.78
N GLU A 73 14.60 50.63 13.05
CA GLU A 73 13.67 51.76 13.09
C GLU A 73 12.61 51.54 14.18
N ASN A 74 12.26 52.59 14.93
CA ASN A 74 11.16 52.58 15.90
C ASN A 74 11.19 51.46 16.97
N GLY A 75 12.38 51.04 17.41
CA GLY A 75 12.50 49.97 18.41
C GLY A 75 12.51 48.56 17.81
N GLU A 76 12.58 48.44 16.48
CA GLU A 76 12.48 47.17 15.77
C GLU A 76 13.60 47.04 14.73
N VAL A 77 14.05 45.81 14.49
CA VAL A 77 14.86 45.48 13.31
C VAL A 77 13.93 44.96 12.23
N VAL A 78 13.81 45.72 11.15
CA VAL A 78 13.05 45.35 9.95
C VAL A 78 13.99 44.62 9.00
N ILE A 79 13.72 43.34 8.78
CA ILE A 79 14.47 42.44 7.89
C ILE A 79 13.66 42.25 6.61
N GLU A 80 14.25 42.61 5.47
CA GLU A 80 13.69 42.42 4.14
C GLU A 80 14.50 41.35 3.40
N ALA A 81 13.83 40.29 2.97
CA ALA A 81 14.43 39.23 2.17
C ALA A 81 13.85 39.25 0.75
N PHE A 82 14.70 39.15 -0.26
CA PHE A 82 14.28 38.93 -1.64
C PHE A 82 13.94 37.47 -1.91
N THR A 83 13.19 37.18 -2.98
CA THR A 83 12.80 35.80 -3.32
C THR A 83 14.02 34.89 -3.45
N ASN A 84 13.94 33.67 -2.92
CA ASN A 84 14.96 32.64 -3.13
C ASN A 84 14.69 31.91 -4.46
N PRO A 85 15.57 32.01 -5.47
CA PRO A 85 15.38 31.32 -6.75
C PRO A 85 15.85 29.86 -6.72
N ASN A 86 16.49 29.41 -5.63
CA ASN A 86 17.11 28.09 -5.55
C ASN A 86 16.21 27.08 -4.83
N ALA A 87 16.46 25.79 -5.08
CA ALA A 87 15.79 24.70 -4.38
C ALA A 87 16.17 24.63 -2.89
N ASP A 88 17.43 24.95 -2.57
CA ASP A 88 17.93 24.87 -1.20
C ASP A 88 17.51 26.07 -0.35
N THR A 89 17.18 25.79 0.91
CA THR A 89 17.08 26.79 1.97
C THR A 89 18.42 27.51 2.11
N ARG A 90 18.40 28.85 2.16
CA ARG A 90 19.58 29.69 2.36
C ARG A 90 19.53 30.41 3.69
N ALA A 91 20.70 30.74 4.26
CA ALA A 91 20.78 31.40 5.56
C ALA A 91 21.65 32.67 5.51
N ALA A 92 21.27 33.65 6.32
CA ALA A 92 22.00 34.89 6.56
C ALA A 92 22.09 35.17 8.06
N ILE A 93 23.05 36.02 8.43
CA ILE A 93 23.17 36.55 9.78
C ILE A 93 23.02 38.07 9.69
N VAL A 94 22.02 38.61 10.39
CA VAL A 94 21.85 40.05 10.60
C VAL A 94 22.60 40.40 11.87
N PHE A 95 23.68 41.17 11.74
CA PHE A 95 24.39 41.73 12.89
C PHE A 95 23.79 43.08 13.26
N VAL A 96 23.49 43.25 14.55
CA VAL A 96 23.03 44.53 15.11
C VAL A 96 24.06 44.99 16.12
N SER A 97 24.57 46.20 15.95
CA SER A 97 25.67 46.70 16.77
C SER A 97 25.54 48.17 17.14
N SER A 98 26.04 48.53 18.32
CA SER A 98 26.31 49.91 18.72
C SER A 98 27.58 49.94 19.56
N GLY A 99 28.61 50.65 19.08
CA GLY A 99 29.95 50.61 19.65
C GLY A 99 30.54 49.20 19.66
N ASN A 100 30.91 48.71 20.85
CA ASN A 100 31.47 47.36 21.03
C ASN A 100 30.39 46.29 21.28
N LEU A 101 29.12 46.68 21.45
CA LEU A 101 28.02 45.75 21.65
C LEU A 101 27.57 45.22 20.29
N LYS A 102 27.62 43.91 20.09
CA LYS A 102 27.22 43.25 18.85
C LYS A 102 26.43 41.98 19.18
N LYS A 103 25.22 41.88 18.63
CA LYS A 103 24.40 40.66 18.65
C LYS A 103 23.94 40.31 17.24
N SER A 104 23.41 39.11 17.08
CA SER A 104 23.01 38.58 15.78
C SER A 104 21.62 37.96 15.80
N ILE A 105 20.93 38.08 14.68
CA ILE A 105 19.70 37.37 14.36
C ILE A 105 20.01 36.45 13.17
N THR A 106 19.74 35.16 13.31
CA THR A 106 19.88 34.19 12.21
C THR A 106 18.61 34.23 11.35
N VAL A 107 18.77 34.39 10.04
CA VAL A 107 17.65 34.39 9.07
C VAL A 107 17.81 33.17 8.19
N SER A 108 16.81 32.30 8.18
CA SER A 108 16.69 31.17 7.25
C SER A 108 15.59 31.46 6.25
N GLN A 109 15.83 31.29 4.95
CA GLN A 109 14.83 31.47 3.90
C GLN A 109 14.64 30.20 3.10
N LEU A 110 13.41 29.71 3.02
CA LEU A 110 13.06 28.49 2.31
C LEU A 110 13.34 28.59 0.80
N GLY A 111 13.54 27.43 0.15
CA GLY A 111 13.74 27.31 -1.29
C GLY A 111 12.48 26.87 -2.02
N LEU A 112 12.62 26.49 -3.30
CA LEU A 112 11.54 25.91 -4.10
C LEU A 112 10.89 24.72 -3.41
N ASN A 113 9.63 24.45 -3.76
CA ASN A 113 8.82 23.35 -3.23
C ASN A 113 8.53 23.40 -1.72
N SER A 114 8.75 24.56 -1.09
CA SER A 114 8.50 24.80 0.33
C SER A 114 7.44 25.88 0.49
N TYR A 115 6.19 25.45 0.58
CA TYR A 115 5.04 26.35 0.54
C TYR A 115 4.60 26.76 1.95
N GLU A 116 4.61 28.07 2.22
CA GLU A 116 4.02 28.66 3.43
C GLU A 116 2.71 29.36 3.09
N GLY A 117 1.74 29.29 4.00
CA GLY A 117 0.45 29.95 3.85
C GLY A 117 -0.67 29.19 4.57
N ASP A 118 -1.71 29.91 4.99
CA ASP A 118 -2.84 29.30 5.69
C ASP A 118 -3.74 28.56 4.71
N ILE A 119 -3.80 27.23 4.83
CA ILE A 119 -4.86 26.40 4.25
C ILE A 119 -5.75 25.96 5.40
N LYS A 120 -6.91 26.58 5.49
CA LYS A 120 -7.86 26.32 6.57
C LYS A 120 -8.49 24.94 6.37
N GLY A 121 -8.57 24.17 7.44
CA GLY A 121 -9.25 22.89 7.44
C GLY A 121 -10.74 23.03 7.18
N ASP A 122 -11.32 21.99 6.60
CA ASP A 122 -12.77 21.85 6.46
C ASP A 122 -13.44 21.76 7.84
N ILE A 123 -14.69 22.22 7.91
CA ILE A 123 -15.42 22.41 9.15
C ILE A 123 -16.21 21.14 9.46
N LYS A 124 -15.79 20.39 10.49
CA LYS A 124 -16.55 19.23 11.01
C LYS A 124 -17.89 19.73 11.55
N LEU A 125 -18.97 19.07 11.16
CA LEU A 125 -20.34 19.38 11.55
C LEU A 125 -20.75 18.52 12.74
N GLU A 126 -21.40 19.14 13.72
CA GLU A 126 -21.86 18.45 14.92
C GLU A 126 -23.13 17.64 14.63
N VAL A 127 -23.10 16.35 14.97
CA VAL A 127 -24.29 15.49 14.95
C VAL A 127 -25.10 15.77 16.21
N LYS A 128 -26.34 16.23 16.06
CA LYS A 128 -27.21 16.51 17.20
C LYS A 128 -27.66 15.23 17.90
N LYS A 129 -28.04 14.23 17.09
CA LYS A 129 -28.58 12.95 17.55
C LYS A 129 -28.45 11.91 16.44
N ALA A 130 -28.36 10.64 16.80
CA ALA A 130 -28.47 9.55 15.84
C ALA A 130 -29.30 8.37 16.37
N THR A 131 -29.81 7.55 15.46
CA THR A 131 -30.54 6.31 15.75
C THR A 131 -30.10 5.19 14.81
N ALA A 132 -30.20 3.94 15.27
CA ALA A 132 -29.95 2.76 14.45
C ALA A 132 -31.10 1.75 14.57
N SER A 133 -31.48 1.09 13.48
CA SER A 133 -32.57 0.10 13.49
C SER A 133 -32.20 -1.25 14.10
N SER A 134 -30.89 -1.51 14.29
CA SER A 134 -30.34 -2.71 14.94
C SER A 134 -29.14 -2.30 15.76
N VAL A 135 -28.98 -2.84 16.97
CA VAL A 135 -27.89 -2.47 17.89
C VAL A 135 -27.46 -3.71 18.68
N GLN A 136 -26.16 -3.92 18.79
CA GLN A 136 -25.59 -4.82 19.79
C GLN A 136 -25.45 -4.09 21.13
N PRO A 137 -25.96 -4.63 22.25
CA PRO A 137 -25.77 -4.03 23.57
C PRO A 137 -24.30 -3.75 23.86
N GLY A 138 -23.98 -2.51 24.25
CA GLY A 138 -22.60 -2.04 24.52
C GLY A 138 -21.88 -1.42 23.30
N ALA A 139 -22.50 -1.45 22.12
CA ALA A 139 -22.01 -0.86 20.87
C ALA A 139 -23.09 0.05 20.22
N GLU A 140 -23.69 0.92 21.03
CA GLU A 140 -24.77 1.83 20.62
C GLU A 140 -24.32 2.86 19.56
N ILE A 141 -25.29 3.40 18.80
CA ILE A 141 -25.05 4.35 17.70
C ILE A 141 -24.29 5.62 18.12
N LYS A 142 -24.37 6.02 19.40
CA LYS A 142 -23.64 7.17 19.94
C LYS A 142 -22.11 7.04 19.79
N TYR A 143 -21.60 5.81 19.72
CA TYR A 143 -20.18 5.52 19.51
C TYR A 143 -19.75 5.68 18.04
N SER A 144 -20.64 6.10 17.14
CA SER A 144 -20.27 6.37 15.74
C SER A 144 -20.05 7.85 15.47
N PHE A 145 -20.07 8.73 16.48
CA PHE A 145 -19.84 10.16 16.30
C PHE A 145 -19.35 10.83 17.60
N ASP A 146 -18.68 10.05 18.46
CA ASP A 146 -18.14 10.54 19.74
C ASP A 146 -16.65 10.95 19.66
N GLY A 147 -16.03 10.80 18.49
CA GLY A 147 -14.62 11.09 18.26
C GLY A 147 -13.68 9.97 18.76
N ASN A 148 -14.20 8.84 19.24
CA ASN A 148 -13.40 7.72 19.71
C ASN A 148 -13.43 6.54 18.74
N PHE A 149 -12.43 6.50 17.86
CA PHE A 149 -12.29 5.49 16.81
C PHE A 149 -11.98 4.07 17.35
N ASP A 150 -11.68 3.89 18.64
CA ASP A 150 -11.42 2.58 19.24
C ASP A 150 -12.71 1.85 19.64
N LYS A 151 -13.80 2.60 19.86
CA LYS A 151 -15.11 2.05 20.24
C LYS A 151 -16.15 2.54 19.24
N GLY A 152 -16.70 1.62 18.45
CA GLY A 152 -17.69 1.94 17.42
C GLY A 152 -19.09 1.41 17.71
N TYR A 153 -20.03 1.85 16.87
CA TYR A 153 -21.33 1.22 16.69
C TYR A 153 -21.20 -0.19 16.10
N HIS A 154 -22.08 -1.10 16.53
CA HIS A 154 -22.26 -2.41 15.91
C HIS A 154 -23.73 -2.83 15.91
N SER A 155 -24.18 -3.44 14.80
CA SER A 155 -25.50 -4.06 14.71
C SER A 155 -25.60 -5.33 15.55
N ASN A 156 -26.82 -5.77 15.86
CA ASN A 156 -27.05 -6.96 16.70
C ASN A 156 -26.33 -8.20 16.13
N TRP A 157 -25.68 -8.98 16.99
CA TRP A 157 -24.93 -10.19 16.59
C TRP A 157 -25.82 -11.35 16.14
N SER A 158 -27.11 -11.33 16.46
CA SER A 158 -28.07 -12.30 15.92
C SER A 158 -28.51 -11.89 14.51
N ASN A 159 -27.74 -12.30 13.49
CA ASN A 159 -27.94 -11.90 12.09
C ASN A 159 -28.60 -12.97 11.20
N THR A 160 -29.38 -13.89 11.77
CA THR A 160 -30.01 -14.99 11.03
C THR A 160 -31.46 -14.70 10.59
N ALA A 161 -32.08 -13.63 11.10
CA ALA A 161 -33.44 -13.26 10.74
C ALA A 161 -33.53 -12.83 9.27
N THR A 162 -34.57 -13.27 8.55
CA THR A 162 -34.77 -12.96 7.13
C THR A 162 -34.95 -11.46 6.84
N ASN A 163 -35.32 -10.67 7.85
CA ASN A 163 -35.47 -9.22 7.79
C ASN A 163 -34.35 -8.47 8.53
N TYR A 164 -33.18 -9.10 8.72
CA TYR A 164 -32.05 -8.48 9.41
C TYR A 164 -31.53 -7.24 8.68
N PHE A 165 -31.36 -7.33 7.36
CA PHE A 165 -31.15 -6.19 6.48
C PHE A 165 -32.49 -5.73 5.85
N PRO A 166 -32.65 -4.44 5.52
CA PRO A 166 -31.65 -3.38 5.64
C PRO A 166 -31.52 -2.80 7.06
N ILE A 167 -30.30 -2.40 7.43
CA ILE A 167 -30.02 -1.70 8.68
C ILE A 167 -29.93 -0.20 8.39
N ARG A 168 -30.64 0.62 9.16
CA ARG A 168 -30.71 2.07 8.98
C ARG A 168 -29.89 2.75 10.05
N LEU A 169 -28.93 3.59 9.64
CA LEU A 169 -28.21 4.53 10.51
C LEU A 169 -28.70 5.94 10.15
N THR A 170 -29.30 6.64 11.10
CA THR A 170 -29.90 7.97 10.87
C THR A 170 -29.24 9.00 11.76
N TYR A 171 -28.70 10.06 11.17
CA TYR A 171 -28.04 11.17 11.83
C TYR A 171 -28.87 12.45 11.62
N GLU A 172 -29.16 13.15 12.71
CA GLU A 172 -29.98 14.38 12.76
C GLU A 172 -29.08 15.59 13.05
N PHE A 173 -29.37 16.71 12.39
CA PHE A 173 -28.58 17.95 12.44
C PHE A 173 -29.48 19.16 12.75
N GLU A 174 -28.90 20.21 13.31
CA GLU A 174 -29.60 21.43 13.69
C GLU A 174 -28.71 22.65 13.38
N ASN A 175 -29.27 23.69 12.75
CA ASN A 175 -28.56 24.95 12.47
C ASN A 175 -27.28 24.80 11.62
N ILE A 176 -27.25 23.81 10.73
CA ILE A 176 -26.13 23.60 9.80
C ILE A 176 -26.43 24.33 8.49
N PRO A 177 -25.58 25.26 8.00
CA PRO A 177 -25.87 26.00 6.78
C PRO A 177 -25.74 25.13 5.52
N THR A 178 -24.64 24.38 5.42
CA THR A 178 -24.39 23.45 4.31
C THR A 178 -23.57 22.25 4.76
N MET A 179 -23.64 21.16 4.00
CA MET A 179 -22.80 19.96 4.14
C MET A 179 -22.30 19.52 2.75
N ASP A 180 -21.01 19.25 2.65
CA ASP A 180 -20.33 18.95 1.39
C ASP A 180 -20.01 17.45 1.24
N TYR A 181 -19.72 16.76 2.34
CA TYR A 181 -19.37 15.33 2.29
C TYR A 181 -19.51 14.63 3.64
N ILE A 182 -19.44 13.29 3.59
CA ILE A 182 -19.46 12.36 4.71
C ILE A 182 -18.18 11.51 4.65
N ILE A 183 -17.56 11.23 5.79
CA ILE A 183 -16.50 10.22 5.93
C ILE A 183 -16.98 9.10 6.86
N TYR A 184 -16.94 7.87 6.35
CA TYR A 184 -17.14 6.65 7.11
C TYR A 184 -15.79 6.06 7.53
N TYR A 185 -15.62 5.78 8.81
CA TYR A 185 -14.48 5.06 9.34
C TYR A 185 -14.92 3.68 9.82
N PRO A 186 -14.40 2.59 9.21
CA PRO A 186 -14.63 1.25 9.70
C PRO A 186 -13.89 1.03 11.02
N ARG A 187 -14.21 -0.08 11.70
CA ARG A 187 -13.47 -0.53 12.89
C ARG A 187 -11.98 -0.70 12.59
N LYS A 188 -11.13 -0.38 13.57
CA LYS A 188 -9.66 -0.50 13.42
C LYS A 188 -9.16 -1.94 13.26
N ILE A 189 -9.83 -2.90 13.92
CA ILE A 189 -9.40 -4.30 13.95
C ILE A 189 -10.50 -5.20 13.40
N GLY A 190 -10.14 -5.99 12.38
CA GLY A 190 -11.02 -6.92 11.68
C GLY A 190 -11.95 -6.24 10.68
N VAL A 191 -12.63 -7.06 9.87
CA VAL A 191 -13.55 -6.57 8.80
C VAL A 191 -15.02 -6.69 9.18
N ASN A 192 -15.33 -7.26 10.35
CA ASN A 192 -16.69 -7.62 10.74
C ASN A 192 -17.56 -6.35 10.90
N GLY A 193 -18.61 -6.27 10.10
CA GLY A 193 -19.53 -5.15 10.02
C GLY A 193 -19.14 -4.04 9.03
N ASN A 194 -18.00 -4.12 8.35
CA ASN A 194 -17.64 -3.08 7.38
C ASN A 194 -18.74 -2.95 6.32
N ILE A 195 -19.23 -1.74 6.11
CA ILE A 195 -20.36 -1.46 5.22
C ILE A 195 -19.97 -1.85 3.79
N LYS A 196 -20.89 -2.51 3.07
CA LYS A 196 -20.79 -2.76 1.63
C LYS A 196 -21.79 -1.84 0.93
N GLU A 197 -22.91 -2.39 0.46
CA GLU A 197 -23.90 -1.66 -0.34
C GLU A 197 -24.88 -0.92 0.57
N PHE A 198 -25.20 0.33 0.24
CA PHE A 198 -26.19 1.12 0.95
C PHE A 198 -26.86 2.15 0.04
N GLU A 199 -28.05 2.58 0.42
CA GLU A 199 -28.68 3.78 -0.14
C GLU A 199 -28.46 4.96 0.80
N LEU A 200 -28.12 6.12 0.26
CA LEU A 200 -28.07 7.36 1.01
C LEU A 200 -29.36 8.16 0.82
N TRP A 201 -29.98 8.56 1.91
CA TRP A 201 -31.23 9.33 1.94
C TRP A 201 -31.05 10.62 2.74
N ILE A 202 -31.65 11.70 2.27
CA ILE A 202 -31.44 13.06 2.81
C ILE A 202 -32.77 13.76 3.01
N ALA A 203 -32.90 14.47 4.13
CA ALA A 203 -33.92 15.48 4.37
C ALA A 203 -33.25 16.79 4.80
N THR A 204 -33.85 17.92 4.44
CA THR A 204 -33.38 19.27 4.78
C THR A 204 -34.44 20.00 5.60
N GLU A 205 -34.08 21.13 6.21
CA GLU A 205 -35.06 21.98 6.90
C GLU A 205 -36.19 22.44 5.96
N ASP A 206 -35.85 22.74 4.70
CA ASP A 206 -36.82 23.19 3.69
C ASP A 206 -37.63 22.02 3.08
N ASN A 207 -37.09 20.79 3.10
CA ASN A 207 -37.78 19.57 2.68
C ASN A 207 -37.56 18.44 3.70
N PRO A 208 -38.44 18.33 4.72
CA PRO A 208 -38.25 17.40 5.83
C PRO A 208 -38.54 15.93 5.46
N THR A 209 -38.97 15.64 4.23
CA THR A 209 -39.20 14.26 3.78
C THR A 209 -37.90 13.65 3.27
N LEU A 210 -37.54 12.46 3.76
CA LEU A 210 -36.38 11.72 3.26
C LEU A 210 -36.54 11.40 1.77
N THR A 211 -35.58 11.85 0.99
CA THR A 211 -35.47 11.55 -0.45
C THR A 211 -34.18 10.79 -0.72
N LYS A 212 -34.23 9.82 -1.64
CA LYS A 212 -33.04 9.04 -2.00
C LYS A 212 -32.07 9.95 -2.75
N TYR A 213 -30.86 10.06 -2.23
CA TYR A 213 -29.76 10.79 -2.87
C TYR A 213 -29.00 9.91 -3.86
N GLY A 214 -28.70 8.66 -3.50
CA GLY A 214 -28.00 7.73 -4.39
C GLY A 214 -27.75 6.35 -3.78
N ASP A 215 -27.17 5.47 -4.58
CA ASP A 215 -26.70 4.13 -4.22
C ASP A 215 -25.17 4.13 -4.14
N TYR A 216 -24.62 3.48 -3.13
CA TYR A 216 -23.20 3.49 -2.83
C TYR A 216 -22.72 2.11 -2.39
N ASN A 217 -21.42 1.84 -2.56
CA ASN A 217 -20.79 0.62 -2.09
C ASN A 217 -19.39 0.89 -1.53
N PHE A 218 -19.19 0.66 -0.22
CA PHE A 218 -17.88 0.77 0.43
C PHE A 218 -17.07 -0.55 0.40
N ASN A 219 -17.59 -1.58 -0.28
CA ASN A 219 -16.94 -2.87 -0.54
C ASN A 219 -16.53 -3.67 0.71
N GLY A 220 -16.97 -3.27 1.91
CA GLY A 220 -16.52 -3.88 3.16
C GLY A 220 -15.05 -3.57 3.47
N SER A 221 -14.49 -2.51 2.88
CA SER A 221 -13.10 -2.10 3.04
C SER A 221 -12.76 -1.76 4.49
N SER A 222 -11.53 -2.06 4.90
CA SER A 222 -10.95 -1.58 6.16
C SER A 222 -10.36 -0.16 6.04
N ALA A 223 -10.35 0.42 4.84
CA ALA A 223 -10.03 1.83 4.64
C ALA A 223 -11.27 2.71 4.91
N SER A 224 -11.02 3.93 5.38
CA SER A 224 -12.05 4.97 5.44
C SER A 224 -12.59 5.28 4.04
N SER A 225 -13.89 5.57 3.97
CA SER A 225 -14.60 5.84 2.72
C SER A 225 -15.27 7.20 2.77
N ARG A 226 -15.38 7.89 1.63
CA ARG A 226 -15.98 9.22 1.54
C ARG A 226 -17.13 9.22 0.54
N VAL A 227 -18.22 9.89 0.91
CA VAL A 227 -19.28 10.29 -0.04
C VAL A 227 -19.23 11.79 -0.18
N THR A 228 -18.90 12.27 -1.38
CA THR A 228 -18.92 13.70 -1.70
C THR A 228 -20.21 14.04 -2.43
N PHE A 229 -20.89 15.09 -1.99
CA PHE A 229 -22.10 15.54 -2.67
C PHE A 229 -21.73 16.35 -3.92
N SER A 230 -22.38 16.03 -5.04
CA SER A 230 -22.23 16.78 -6.30
C SER A 230 -22.57 18.27 -6.16
N LYS A 231 -23.46 18.60 -5.22
CA LYS A 231 -23.74 19.95 -4.73
C LYS A 231 -23.86 19.89 -3.22
N ALA A 232 -23.32 20.90 -2.54
CA ALA A 232 -23.48 21.02 -1.10
C ALA A 232 -24.97 20.98 -0.71
N ILE A 233 -25.31 20.15 0.26
CA ILE A 233 -26.66 20.05 0.79
C ILE A 233 -26.91 21.28 1.64
N THR A 234 -27.90 22.09 1.29
CA THR A 234 -28.30 23.28 2.05
C THR A 234 -29.20 22.90 3.22
N LYS A 235 -28.91 23.41 4.41
CA LYS A 235 -29.69 23.18 5.63
C LYS A 235 -30.05 21.70 5.87
N PRO A 236 -29.05 20.79 5.90
CA PRO A 236 -29.32 19.38 6.14
C PRO A 236 -29.95 19.18 7.52
N ALA A 237 -31.05 18.43 7.56
CA ALA A 237 -31.74 18.08 8.80
C ALA A 237 -31.54 16.60 9.15
N THR A 238 -31.49 15.72 8.15
CA THR A 238 -31.29 14.28 8.38
C THR A 238 -30.49 13.65 7.25
N ILE A 239 -29.51 12.83 7.63
CA ILE A 239 -28.79 11.91 6.75
C ILE A 239 -29.08 10.48 7.20
N GLN A 240 -29.58 9.63 6.31
CA GLN A 240 -29.86 8.23 6.58
C GLN A 240 -29.11 7.31 5.61
N LEU A 241 -28.30 6.42 6.15
CA LEU A 241 -27.72 5.28 5.42
C LEU A 241 -28.64 4.08 5.59
N VAL A 242 -29.15 3.55 4.48
CA VAL A 242 -29.95 2.32 4.43
C VAL A 242 -29.06 1.20 3.91
N VAL A 243 -28.31 0.59 4.83
CA VAL A 243 -27.32 -0.43 4.52
C VAL A 243 -28.01 -1.72 4.11
N LYS A 244 -27.65 -2.23 2.93
CA LYS A 244 -28.21 -3.44 2.32
C LYS A 244 -27.36 -4.67 2.61
N SER A 245 -26.04 -4.48 2.73
CA SER A 245 -25.10 -5.56 3.01
C SER A 245 -23.86 -5.04 3.75
N GLY A 246 -23.20 -5.93 4.49
CA GLY A 246 -21.93 -5.64 5.16
C GLY A 246 -21.09 -6.90 5.34
N ALA A 247 -19.83 -6.73 5.76
CA ALA A 247 -18.91 -7.83 5.97
C ALA A 247 -19.18 -8.60 7.28
N GLY A 248 -18.79 -9.87 7.35
CA GLY A 248 -19.05 -10.77 8.48
C GLY A 248 -19.52 -12.15 8.03
N ASP A 249 -19.72 -13.04 8.99
CA ASP A 249 -20.34 -14.35 8.78
C ASP A 249 -21.87 -14.25 8.65
N GLY A 250 -22.52 -15.36 8.32
CA GLY A 250 -23.98 -15.41 8.13
C GLY A 250 -24.44 -14.45 7.02
N GLN A 251 -25.36 -13.54 7.37
CA GLN A 251 -25.82 -12.49 6.46
C GLN A 251 -24.92 -11.23 6.46
N GLY A 252 -23.90 -11.17 7.32
CA GLY A 252 -23.07 -10.00 7.57
C GLY A 252 -23.58 -9.11 8.71
N PHE A 253 -22.87 -8.00 8.99
CA PHE A 253 -23.23 -7.02 10.02
C PHE A 253 -23.02 -5.59 9.51
N VAL A 254 -23.33 -4.59 10.35
CA VAL A 254 -22.98 -3.18 10.15
C VAL A 254 -22.23 -2.69 11.38
N SER A 255 -21.04 -2.13 11.17
CA SER A 255 -20.23 -1.49 12.19
C SER A 255 -19.70 -0.15 11.68
N CYS A 256 -19.48 0.77 12.60
CA CYS A 256 -19.00 2.13 12.30
C CYS A 256 -18.19 2.63 13.49
N ALA A 257 -16.88 2.82 13.31
CA ALA A 257 -16.03 3.41 14.34
C ALA A 257 -16.32 4.89 14.50
N GLU A 258 -16.47 5.61 13.40
CA GLU A 258 -16.83 7.03 13.39
C GLU A 258 -17.49 7.35 12.04
N MET A 259 -18.48 8.23 12.07
CA MET A 259 -19.16 8.82 10.93
C MET A 259 -19.05 10.34 11.08
N GLU A 260 -18.26 10.96 10.22
CA GLU A 260 -18.01 12.39 10.25
C GLU A 260 -18.67 13.10 9.08
N PHE A 261 -19.10 14.34 9.31
CA PHE A 261 -19.80 15.17 8.34
C PHE A 261 -19.08 16.50 8.24
N TYR A 262 -18.94 17.04 7.03
CA TYR A 262 -18.10 18.20 6.82
C TYR A 262 -18.71 19.22 5.87
N ARG A 263 -18.35 20.47 6.09
CA ARG A 263 -18.52 21.58 5.15
C ARG A 263 -17.15 22.11 4.74
N LYS A 264 -16.97 22.42 3.46
CA LYS A 264 -15.76 23.09 2.97
C LYS A 264 -15.59 24.46 3.61
N ASN A 265 -14.35 24.84 3.91
CA ASN A 265 -14.10 26.16 4.51
C ASN A 265 -14.26 27.29 3.46
N PRO A 266 -15.26 28.19 3.60
CA PRO A 266 -15.50 29.24 2.62
C PRO A 266 -14.43 30.34 2.61
N ASP A 267 -13.60 30.40 3.65
CA ASP A 267 -12.52 31.39 3.75
C ASP A 267 -11.26 30.98 2.97
N ASN A 268 -11.20 29.75 2.45
CA ASN A 268 -10.08 29.30 1.64
C ASN A 268 -10.06 30.03 0.29
N PHE A 269 -8.85 30.23 -0.26
CA PHE A 269 -8.67 30.81 -1.58
C PHE A 269 -9.36 29.97 -2.67
N ASP A 270 -10.10 30.63 -3.55
CA ASP A 270 -10.69 29.99 -4.73
C ASP A 270 -9.59 29.73 -5.77
N PHE A 271 -8.91 28.60 -5.64
CA PHE A 271 -7.83 28.20 -6.54
C PHE A 271 -8.30 28.05 -7.99
N LEU A 272 -9.58 27.72 -8.23
CA LEU A 272 -10.13 27.64 -9.58
C LEU A 272 -10.26 29.01 -10.24
N SER A 273 -10.01 30.13 -9.55
CA SER A 273 -9.85 31.42 -10.20
C SER A 273 -8.59 31.48 -11.09
N ILE A 274 -7.52 30.79 -10.69
CA ILE A 274 -6.18 30.83 -11.32
C ILE A 274 -5.86 29.53 -12.07
N PHE A 275 -6.15 28.38 -11.49
CA PHE A 275 -5.79 27.07 -12.04
C PHE A 275 -6.84 26.55 -13.02
N LYS A 276 -6.39 25.75 -13.99
CA LYS A 276 -7.21 25.22 -15.08
C LYS A 276 -8.26 24.22 -14.60
N ASP A 277 -7.92 23.38 -13.62
CA ASP A 277 -8.80 22.35 -13.06
C ASP A 277 -8.47 22.06 -11.59
N ASN A 278 -9.16 21.07 -11.00
CA ASN A 278 -9.06 20.71 -9.59
C ASN A 278 -7.72 20.10 -9.17
N SER A 279 -6.84 19.70 -10.12
CA SER A 279 -5.50 19.20 -9.79
C SER A 279 -4.51 20.33 -9.48
N CYS A 280 -4.83 21.59 -9.79
CA CYS A 280 -3.90 22.71 -9.65
C CYS A 280 -2.52 22.46 -10.28
N SER A 281 -2.47 21.67 -11.37
CA SER A 281 -1.23 21.31 -12.06
C SER A 281 -0.83 22.30 -13.15
N GLU A 282 -1.78 23.09 -13.65
CA GLU A 282 -1.60 24.04 -14.75
C GLU A 282 -2.40 25.32 -14.46
N LEU A 283 -1.84 26.46 -14.87
CA LEU A 283 -2.55 27.75 -14.84
C LEU A 283 -3.52 27.86 -16.02
N LYS A 284 -4.56 28.67 -15.86
CA LYS A 284 -5.45 29.01 -16.97
C LYS A 284 -4.70 29.76 -18.08
N PRO A 285 -5.09 29.58 -19.35
CA PRO A 285 -4.58 30.40 -20.44
C PRO A 285 -4.80 31.90 -20.17
N GLY A 286 -3.76 32.70 -20.38
CA GLY A 286 -3.81 34.16 -20.26
C GLY A 286 -3.51 34.72 -18.86
N ILE A 287 -3.27 33.87 -17.86
CA ILE A 287 -2.74 34.31 -16.55
C ILE A 287 -1.35 34.92 -16.76
N THR A 288 -1.14 36.12 -16.21
CA THR A 288 0.14 36.83 -16.23
C THR A 288 0.87 36.67 -14.89
N GLU A 289 2.18 36.97 -14.87
CA GLU A 289 2.93 36.99 -13.62
C GLU A 289 2.37 38.01 -12.62
N SER A 290 1.83 39.13 -13.10
CA SER A 290 1.16 40.13 -12.24
C SER A 290 -0.10 39.57 -11.59
N ASP A 291 -0.88 38.74 -12.30
CA ASP A 291 -2.04 38.06 -11.72
C ASP A 291 -1.62 37.06 -10.63
N VAL A 292 -0.53 36.32 -10.87
CA VAL A 292 0.05 35.38 -9.89
C VAL A 292 0.51 36.13 -8.64
N MET A 293 1.27 37.23 -8.81
CA MET A 293 1.77 38.02 -7.68
C MET A 293 0.66 38.72 -6.88
N ALA A 294 -0.53 38.90 -7.46
CA ALA A 294 -1.70 39.47 -6.80
C ALA A 294 -2.48 38.46 -5.94
N ILE A 295 -2.15 37.17 -5.97
CA ILE A 295 -2.77 36.15 -5.12
C ILE A 295 -2.54 36.52 -3.65
N SER A 296 -3.58 36.54 -2.82
CA SER A 296 -3.44 36.95 -1.41
C SER A 296 -2.84 35.87 -0.52
N ASN A 297 -3.05 34.60 -0.87
CA ASN A 297 -2.57 33.46 -0.11
C ASN A 297 -1.20 33.01 -0.63
N ASP A 298 -0.17 33.07 0.23
CA ASP A 298 1.20 32.80 -0.18
C ASP A 298 1.44 31.36 -0.63
N PHE A 299 0.68 30.37 -0.12
CA PHE A 299 0.79 28.98 -0.55
C PHE A 299 0.42 28.85 -2.04
N PHE A 300 -0.74 29.40 -2.41
CA PHE A 300 -1.21 29.36 -3.79
C PHE A 300 -0.41 30.27 -4.71
N LYS A 301 0.06 31.42 -4.20
CA LYS A 301 0.93 32.35 -4.93
C LYS A 301 2.23 31.67 -5.34
N ASP A 302 2.89 31.04 -4.37
CA ASP A 302 4.21 30.45 -4.59
C ASP A 302 4.11 29.23 -5.53
N MET A 303 3.14 28.35 -5.30
CA MET A 303 2.84 27.23 -6.20
C MET A 303 2.51 27.69 -7.62
N ALA A 304 1.66 28.72 -7.77
CA ALA A 304 1.33 29.27 -9.09
C ALA A 304 2.55 29.91 -9.76
N LEU A 305 3.44 30.55 -8.99
CA LEU A 305 4.65 31.18 -9.51
C LEU A 305 5.66 30.14 -10.01
N GLU A 306 5.86 29.04 -9.27
CA GLU A 306 6.71 27.94 -9.72
C GLU A 306 6.19 27.30 -11.02
N ILE A 307 4.88 27.10 -11.12
CA ILE A 307 4.25 26.59 -12.35
C ILE A 307 4.41 27.60 -13.50
N PHE A 308 4.15 28.89 -13.24
CA PHE A 308 4.28 29.96 -14.24
C PHE A 308 5.69 30.06 -14.83
N ARG A 309 6.71 29.91 -13.97
CA ARG A 309 8.13 30.03 -14.35
C ARG A 309 8.76 28.71 -14.80
N ASN A 310 8.00 27.61 -14.82
CA ASN A 310 8.50 26.27 -15.13
C ASN A 310 9.63 25.81 -14.17
N GLU A 311 9.50 26.18 -12.89
CA GLU A 311 10.40 25.82 -11.79
C GLU A 311 9.84 24.64 -10.95
N TYR A 312 8.56 24.30 -11.13
CA TYR A 312 7.87 23.23 -10.39
C TYR A 312 8.42 21.84 -10.75
N ASN A 313 8.73 21.01 -9.76
CA ASN A 313 9.20 19.64 -10.02
C ASN A 313 8.03 18.72 -10.38
N GLN A 314 7.75 18.53 -11.67
CA GLN A 314 6.52 17.88 -12.14
C GLN A 314 6.56 16.34 -12.12
N GLU A 315 7.72 15.70 -12.39
CA GLU A 315 7.82 14.26 -12.71
C GLU A 315 7.11 13.35 -11.69
N PHE A 316 7.30 13.61 -10.39
CA PHE A 316 6.67 12.83 -9.32
C PHE A 316 5.53 13.58 -8.62
N ARG A 317 5.47 14.92 -8.70
CA ARG A 317 4.39 15.68 -8.08
C ARG A 317 3.08 15.57 -8.86
N ILE A 318 3.13 15.65 -10.18
CA ILE A 318 1.95 15.64 -11.05
C ILE A 318 1.92 14.34 -11.84
N GLN A 319 0.98 13.47 -11.52
CA GLN A 319 0.83 12.17 -12.19
C GLN A 319 -0.63 11.84 -12.42
N GLU A 320 -0.87 10.96 -13.39
CA GLU A 320 -2.17 10.35 -13.65
C GLU A 320 -2.17 8.90 -13.15
N TYR A 321 -3.15 8.57 -12.32
CA TYR A 321 -3.28 7.26 -11.70
C TYR A 321 -4.49 6.54 -12.31
N ARG A 322 -4.22 5.52 -13.13
CA ARG A 322 -5.27 4.67 -13.72
C ARG A 322 -5.93 3.79 -12.66
N PRO A 323 -7.19 3.35 -12.85
CA PRO A 323 -7.74 2.29 -12.04
C PRO A 323 -7.02 0.97 -12.31
N TRP A 324 -6.90 0.16 -11.27
CA TRP A 324 -6.48 -1.24 -11.36
C TRP A 324 -7.67 -2.14 -11.05
N GLN A 325 -7.63 -3.38 -11.54
CA GLN A 325 -8.70 -4.31 -11.22
C GLN A 325 -8.61 -4.69 -9.74
N ASP A 326 -9.74 -4.87 -9.07
CA ASP A 326 -9.78 -5.52 -7.76
C ASP A 326 -9.13 -6.92 -7.89
N PRO A 327 -8.01 -7.18 -7.18
CA PRO A 327 -7.27 -8.44 -7.31
C PRO A 327 -8.12 -9.68 -6.99
N ALA A 328 -9.22 -9.53 -6.24
CA ALA A 328 -10.15 -10.62 -5.94
C ALA A 328 -10.85 -11.17 -7.19
N VAL A 329 -11.01 -10.37 -8.24
CA VAL A 329 -11.67 -10.80 -9.49
C VAL A 329 -10.86 -11.90 -10.15
N MET A 330 -9.59 -11.63 -10.45
CA MET A 330 -8.73 -12.63 -11.11
C MET A 330 -8.29 -13.74 -10.18
N ALA A 331 -8.15 -13.49 -8.87
CA ALA A 331 -7.94 -14.56 -7.89
C ALA A 331 -9.07 -15.60 -7.92
N LYS A 332 -10.33 -15.14 -8.03
CA LYS A 332 -11.49 -16.03 -8.15
C LYS A 332 -11.52 -16.77 -9.49
N VAL A 333 -11.30 -16.06 -10.61
CA VAL A 333 -11.28 -16.65 -11.96
C VAL A 333 -10.18 -17.72 -12.09
N ASN A 334 -9.01 -17.44 -11.49
CA ASN A 334 -7.85 -18.31 -11.57
C ASN A 334 -7.75 -19.34 -10.44
N ARG A 335 -8.60 -19.24 -9.40
CA ARG A 335 -8.56 -20.05 -8.17
C ARG A 335 -7.22 -19.95 -7.44
N THR A 336 -6.67 -18.75 -7.35
CA THR A 336 -5.35 -18.43 -6.77
C THR A 336 -5.48 -17.44 -5.60
N SER A 337 -4.34 -16.99 -5.05
CA SER A 337 -4.30 -15.83 -4.15
C SER A 337 -4.56 -14.52 -4.91
N THR A 338 -4.90 -13.47 -4.16
CA THR A 338 -4.95 -12.09 -4.66
C THR A 338 -3.56 -11.54 -4.94
N TYR A 339 -3.41 -10.84 -6.07
CA TYR A 339 -2.21 -10.08 -6.46
C TYR A 339 -2.21 -8.68 -5.84
N SER A 340 -1.24 -7.82 -6.19
CA SER A 340 -0.96 -6.55 -5.51
C SER A 340 -2.17 -5.61 -5.38
N LEU A 341 -2.12 -4.80 -4.33
CA LEU A 341 -2.94 -3.60 -4.14
C LEU A 341 -2.09 -2.31 -4.21
N ARG A 342 -0.83 -2.39 -4.62
CA ARG A 342 0.18 -1.31 -4.55
C ARG A 342 0.66 -0.82 -5.91
N ASP A 343 -0.09 -1.12 -6.97
CA ASP A 343 0.32 -0.90 -8.35
C ASP A 343 0.52 0.58 -8.77
N ASN A 344 0.08 1.54 -7.95
CA ASN A 344 0.17 2.99 -8.16
C ASN A 344 1.04 3.67 -7.06
N PRO A 345 2.37 3.46 -7.03
CA PRO A 345 3.26 4.25 -6.19
C PRO A 345 3.32 5.69 -6.70
N THR A 346 3.53 6.62 -5.77
CA THR A 346 3.63 8.05 -6.11
C THR A 346 5.07 8.52 -6.27
N GLY A 347 6.04 7.83 -5.63
CA GLY A 347 7.40 8.36 -5.46
C GLY A 347 7.48 9.49 -4.45
N ILE A 348 6.44 9.71 -3.65
CA ILE A 348 6.42 10.66 -2.53
C ILE A 348 6.50 9.88 -1.22
N TYR A 349 7.26 10.38 -0.26
CA TYR A 349 7.19 9.93 1.12
C TYR A 349 6.87 11.09 2.05
N VAL A 350 6.28 10.73 3.19
CA VAL A 350 5.84 11.67 4.21
C VAL A 350 6.33 11.22 5.58
N THR A 351 6.48 12.17 6.50
CA THR A 351 6.92 11.94 7.89
C THR A 351 5.80 12.21 8.89
N ALA A 352 5.84 11.55 10.05
CA ALA A 352 4.82 11.79 11.07
C ALA A 352 4.91 13.24 11.59
N GLY A 353 3.76 13.91 11.71
CA GLY A 353 3.63 15.29 12.15
C GLY A 353 3.59 16.33 11.03
N GLU A 354 3.86 15.95 9.78
CA GLU A 354 3.77 16.89 8.65
C GLU A 354 2.34 17.07 8.14
N GLU A 355 2.07 18.24 7.56
CA GLU A 355 0.84 18.50 6.81
C GLU A 355 1.04 18.11 5.34
N PHE A 356 0.36 17.06 4.90
CA PHE A 356 0.42 16.55 3.54
C PHE A 356 -0.73 17.11 2.70
N VAL A 357 -0.39 17.93 1.71
CA VAL A 357 -1.31 18.69 0.87
C VAL A 357 -1.18 18.26 -0.57
N PHE A 358 -2.30 17.92 -1.18
CA PHE A 358 -2.38 17.54 -2.59
C PHE A 358 -3.72 17.92 -3.20
N PHE A 359 -3.75 17.98 -4.53
CA PHE A 359 -4.93 18.34 -5.30
C PHE A 359 -5.26 17.22 -6.29
N ALA A 360 -6.50 16.75 -6.31
CA ALA A 360 -6.92 15.71 -7.23
C ALA A 360 -8.03 16.19 -8.15
N ASN A 361 -7.89 15.94 -9.45
CA ASN A 361 -8.98 16.11 -10.41
C ASN A 361 -9.74 14.78 -10.54
N ASN A 362 -10.77 14.62 -9.71
CA ASN A 362 -11.65 13.45 -9.64
C ASN A 362 -13.13 13.90 -9.77
N PRO A 363 -13.54 14.42 -10.94
CA PRO A 363 -14.86 15.02 -11.12
C PRO A 363 -16.01 14.02 -10.97
N TYR A 364 -15.75 12.73 -11.14
CA TYR A 364 -16.75 11.66 -11.01
C TYR A 364 -16.81 11.06 -9.59
N HIS A 365 -16.00 11.58 -8.66
CA HIS A 365 -15.97 11.14 -7.26
C HIS A 365 -15.71 9.63 -7.11
N GLU A 366 -14.81 9.11 -7.94
CA GLU A 366 -14.34 7.73 -7.88
C GLU A 366 -13.77 7.42 -6.50
N ASN A 367 -13.92 6.18 -6.04
CA ASN A 367 -13.45 5.76 -4.72
C ASN A 367 -11.93 5.55 -4.72
N VAL A 368 -11.21 6.67 -4.58
CA VAL A 368 -9.75 6.74 -4.52
C VAL A 368 -9.32 7.07 -3.08
N SER A 369 -8.27 6.43 -2.61
CA SER A 369 -7.63 6.79 -1.34
C SER A 369 -6.12 6.92 -1.49
N ILE A 370 -5.51 7.72 -0.61
CA ILE A 370 -4.08 7.72 -0.37
C ILE A 370 -3.77 6.74 0.75
N LEU A 371 -2.82 5.83 0.53
CA LEU A 371 -2.25 4.99 1.56
C LEU A 371 -0.82 5.45 1.88
N ILE A 372 -0.52 5.62 3.16
CA ILE A 372 0.84 5.86 3.66
C ILE A 372 1.34 4.59 4.35
N GLN A 373 2.40 3.99 3.81
CA GLN A 373 2.93 2.70 4.25
C GLN A 373 4.40 2.78 4.65
N ASP A 374 4.70 2.23 5.82
CA ASP A 374 6.05 1.95 6.29
C ASP A 374 6.20 0.46 6.58
N LEU A 375 7.01 -0.22 5.76
CA LEU A 375 7.20 -1.67 5.85
C LEU A 375 7.95 -2.12 7.11
N GLU A 376 8.66 -1.24 7.81
CA GLU A 376 9.20 -1.57 9.15
C GLU A 376 8.10 -1.82 10.17
N ASN A 377 6.90 -1.25 9.95
CA ASN A 377 5.70 -1.52 10.74
C ASN A 377 4.84 -2.66 10.15
N GLY A 378 5.34 -3.35 9.12
CA GLY A 378 4.65 -4.42 8.40
C GLY A 378 3.79 -3.92 7.22
N PHE A 379 3.20 -4.87 6.49
CA PHE A 379 2.34 -4.55 5.36
C PHE A 379 0.99 -3.99 5.81
N GLY A 380 0.66 -2.80 5.34
CA GLY A 380 -0.53 -2.06 5.76
C GLY A 380 -0.27 -0.56 5.66
N GLY A 381 -0.98 0.24 6.45
CA GLY A 381 -0.77 1.68 6.48
C GLY A 381 -2.05 2.44 6.79
N ASN A 382 -1.90 3.75 6.96
CA ASN A 382 -3.04 4.64 7.15
C ASN A 382 -3.59 5.04 5.78
N SER A 383 -4.91 4.89 5.62
CA SER A 383 -5.62 5.23 4.38
C SER A 383 -6.51 6.46 4.58
N TYR A 384 -6.53 7.33 3.58
CA TYR A 384 -7.25 8.61 3.59
C TYR A 384 -8.02 8.78 2.27
N PRO A 385 -9.33 9.00 2.29
CA PRO A 385 -10.11 9.16 1.06
C PRO A 385 -9.71 10.45 0.33
N VAL A 386 -9.68 10.38 -1.00
CA VAL A 386 -9.33 11.50 -1.87
C VAL A 386 -10.58 12.29 -2.27
N ALA A 387 -10.55 13.59 -2.03
CA ALA A 387 -11.53 14.56 -2.52
C ALA A 387 -11.18 15.04 -3.93
N ASN A 388 -12.21 15.46 -4.68
CA ASN A 388 -11.99 16.32 -5.85
C ASN A 388 -11.60 17.74 -5.39
N GLY A 389 -10.42 18.20 -5.81
CA GLY A 389 -9.81 19.47 -5.40
C GLY A 389 -8.79 19.28 -4.26
N LEU A 390 -8.74 20.28 -3.38
CA LEU A 390 -7.83 20.34 -2.22
C LEU A 390 -8.06 19.17 -1.25
N ASN A 391 -6.95 18.52 -0.88
CA ASN A 391 -6.85 17.56 0.21
C ASN A 391 -5.73 17.99 1.15
N LYS A 392 -5.98 17.91 2.47
CA LYS A 392 -5.01 18.20 3.52
C LYS A 392 -5.09 17.13 4.59
N ILE A 393 -3.99 16.42 4.80
CA ILE A 393 -3.87 15.30 5.74
C ILE A 393 -2.84 15.67 6.81
N ASN A 394 -3.20 15.52 8.07
CA ASN A 394 -2.22 15.52 9.16
C ASN A 394 -1.64 14.12 9.29
N VAL A 395 -0.37 13.96 8.93
CA VAL A 395 0.27 12.65 8.85
C VAL A 395 0.54 12.12 10.25
N THR A 396 -0.12 11.03 10.63
CA THR A 396 0.05 10.39 11.95
C THR A 396 1.13 9.31 11.95
N SER A 397 1.48 8.79 10.78
CA SER A 397 2.55 7.80 10.60
C SER A 397 3.17 8.01 9.22
N GLY A 398 4.48 8.17 9.18
CA GLY A 398 5.22 8.39 7.93
C GLY A 398 5.31 7.12 7.09
N GLY A 399 5.73 7.26 5.83
CA GLY A 399 5.75 6.16 4.87
C GLY A 399 5.86 6.61 3.42
N LEU A 400 6.03 5.64 2.53
CA LEU A 400 5.80 5.81 1.10
C LEU A 400 4.31 5.98 0.84
N VAL A 401 3.98 6.86 -0.10
CA VAL A 401 2.61 7.21 -0.48
C VAL A 401 2.19 6.42 -1.72
N TYR A 402 1.03 5.76 -1.66
CA TYR A 402 0.42 5.01 -2.76
C TYR A 402 -0.99 5.53 -3.04
N VAL A 403 -1.38 5.57 -4.31
CA VAL A 403 -2.76 5.86 -4.72
C VAL A 403 -3.52 4.56 -4.86
N MET A 404 -4.48 4.33 -3.98
CA MET A 404 -5.35 3.17 -4.01
C MET A 404 -6.53 3.49 -4.92
N TYR A 405 -6.52 2.95 -6.14
CA TYR A 405 -7.61 3.11 -7.10
C TYR A 405 -7.93 1.76 -7.73
N HIS A 406 -8.86 1.02 -7.12
CA HIS A 406 -9.25 -0.30 -7.57
C HIS A 406 -10.74 -0.34 -7.89
N THR A 407 -11.07 -0.84 -9.08
CA THR A 407 -12.44 -1.02 -9.53
C THR A 407 -12.62 -2.45 -10.04
N LYS A 408 -13.86 -2.86 -10.30
CA LYS A 408 -14.13 -4.25 -10.69
C LYS A 408 -13.50 -4.61 -12.04
N ASP A 409 -13.53 -3.68 -13.00
CA ASP A 409 -13.17 -3.94 -14.40
C ASP A 409 -12.00 -3.04 -14.89
N ALA A 410 -11.58 -2.04 -14.10
CA ALA A 410 -10.50 -1.11 -14.42
C ALA A 410 -10.71 -0.32 -15.73
N THR A 411 -11.93 0.15 -15.94
CA THR A 411 -12.35 0.84 -17.18
C THR A 411 -12.57 2.34 -17.01
N GLU A 412 -12.57 2.82 -15.76
CA GLU A 412 -12.77 4.21 -15.40
C GLU A 412 -11.56 5.09 -15.79
N ASP A 413 -11.79 6.40 -15.90
CA ASP A 413 -10.73 7.34 -16.31
C ASP A 413 -9.65 7.49 -15.21
N PRO A 414 -8.36 7.67 -15.57
CA PRO A 414 -7.33 8.00 -14.61
C PRO A 414 -7.63 9.28 -13.81
N VAL A 415 -7.20 9.30 -12.55
CA VAL A 415 -7.27 10.50 -11.70
C VAL A 415 -5.94 11.22 -11.71
N LYS A 416 -5.93 12.50 -12.14
CA LYS A 416 -4.75 13.37 -12.08
C LYS A 416 -4.59 13.92 -10.67
N ILE A 417 -3.43 13.70 -10.04
CA ILE A 417 -3.13 14.19 -8.69
C ILE A 417 -1.83 15.00 -8.72
N ASN A 418 -1.85 16.15 -8.05
CA ASN A 418 -0.70 16.99 -7.78
C ASN A 418 -0.34 16.94 -6.27
N PHE A 419 0.75 16.26 -5.92
CA PHE A 419 1.30 16.20 -4.56
C PHE A 419 2.19 17.42 -4.30
N VAL A 420 1.63 18.43 -3.63
CA VAL A 420 2.28 19.74 -3.45
C VAL A 420 3.28 19.72 -2.31
N THR A 421 2.94 19.08 -1.18
CA THR A 421 3.88 18.85 -0.08
C THR A 421 4.28 17.36 -0.01
N GLY A 422 5.02 16.96 1.02
CA GLY A 422 5.74 15.70 1.06
C GLY A 422 7.06 15.77 0.30
N THR A 423 7.92 14.77 0.51
CA THR A 423 9.27 14.73 -0.06
C THR A 423 9.31 13.76 -1.23
N ILE A 424 9.94 14.18 -2.34
CA ILE A 424 10.14 13.32 -3.50
C ILE A 424 11.21 12.29 -3.17
N ASN A 425 10.82 11.02 -3.18
CA ASN A 425 11.71 9.87 -3.20
C ASN A 425 12.06 9.45 -4.64
N GLY A 426 11.07 9.57 -5.53
CA GLY A 426 11.06 8.92 -6.85
C GLY A 426 10.72 7.42 -6.77
N TYR A 427 10.60 6.80 -7.94
CA TYR A 427 10.53 5.36 -8.16
C TYR A 427 11.06 5.04 -9.55
N PHE A 428 11.47 3.79 -9.79
CA PHE A 428 11.82 3.31 -11.12
C PHE A 428 10.65 2.53 -11.73
N ASP A 429 10.38 2.71 -13.02
CA ASP A 429 9.29 2.02 -13.75
C ASP A 429 9.78 1.75 -15.16
N SER A 430 9.95 0.47 -15.48
CA SER A 430 10.46 -0.01 -16.78
C SER A 430 9.63 0.45 -17.99
N GLN A 431 8.38 0.88 -17.78
CA GLN A 431 7.52 1.38 -18.86
C GLN A 431 7.64 2.90 -19.06
N LYS A 432 8.33 3.60 -18.16
CA LYS A 432 8.52 5.07 -18.20
C LYS A 432 9.99 5.48 -18.26
N HIS A 433 10.85 4.73 -17.60
CA HIS A 433 12.26 5.01 -17.36
C HIS A 433 13.16 4.00 -18.07
N ASN A 434 14.39 4.40 -18.38
CA ASN A 434 15.42 3.57 -19.00
C ASN A 434 16.62 3.36 -18.06
N THR A 435 17.65 2.64 -18.52
CA THR A 435 18.85 2.37 -17.71
C THR A 435 19.56 3.67 -17.28
N GLU A 436 19.55 4.72 -18.10
CA GLU A 436 20.16 6.01 -17.78
C GLU A 436 19.44 6.77 -16.65
N ASP A 437 18.14 6.53 -16.47
CA ASP A 437 17.35 7.13 -15.39
C ASP A 437 17.65 6.49 -14.02
N TRP A 438 18.13 5.25 -13.99
CA TRP A 438 18.31 4.47 -12.77
C TRP A 438 19.17 5.20 -11.72
N ASP A 439 20.37 5.62 -12.11
CA ASP A 439 21.32 6.26 -11.19
C ASP A 439 20.77 7.60 -10.67
N ARG A 440 20.15 8.40 -11.56
CA ARG A 440 19.51 9.68 -11.22
C ARG A 440 18.39 9.51 -10.20
N LEU A 441 17.53 8.52 -10.41
CA LEU A 441 16.37 8.27 -9.55
C LEU A 441 16.81 7.71 -8.20
N LEU A 442 17.67 6.70 -8.22
CA LEU A 442 18.16 6.08 -7.00
C LEU A 442 19.01 7.07 -6.18
N SER A 443 19.89 7.87 -6.79
CA SER A 443 20.69 8.86 -6.05
C SER A 443 19.85 9.88 -5.30
N ASN A 444 18.68 10.23 -5.83
CA ASN A 444 17.76 11.20 -5.22
C ASN A 444 16.85 10.60 -4.14
N ALA A 445 16.73 9.27 -4.08
CA ALA A 445 15.89 8.60 -3.09
C ALA A 445 16.41 8.79 -1.65
N GLY A 446 15.73 9.66 -0.89
CA GLY A 446 16.07 9.95 0.50
C GLY A 446 15.37 9.07 1.55
N TYR A 447 14.35 8.30 1.15
CA TYR A 447 13.63 7.42 2.06
C TYR A 447 14.29 6.03 2.16
N LYS A 448 14.01 5.32 3.25
CA LYS A 448 14.60 4.01 3.55
C LYS A 448 14.17 2.88 2.61
N HIS A 449 13.05 3.03 1.90
CA HIS A 449 12.56 2.08 0.89
C HIS A 449 12.42 2.76 -0.47
N PHE A 450 12.56 1.99 -1.55
CA PHE A 450 12.42 2.46 -2.93
C PHE A 450 11.57 1.49 -3.73
N ASP A 451 10.71 2.03 -4.61
CA ASP A 451 9.85 1.24 -5.49
C ASP A 451 10.50 1.01 -6.87
N ILE A 452 10.43 -0.22 -7.37
CA ILE A 452 10.84 -0.60 -8.74
C ILE A 452 9.69 -1.37 -9.41
N LEU A 453 9.26 -0.93 -10.58
CA LEU A 453 8.08 -1.44 -11.27
C LEU A 453 8.44 -2.03 -12.64
N GLY A 454 7.97 -3.25 -12.84
CA GLY A 454 8.00 -3.99 -14.09
C GLY A 454 6.67 -3.88 -14.85
N GLU A 455 6.50 -4.75 -15.83
CA GLU A 455 5.20 -5.06 -16.43
C GLU A 455 4.34 -5.93 -15.49
N TYR A 456 4.95 -6.93 -14.85
CA TYR A 456 4.28 -7.97 -14.06
C TYR A 456 4.70 -7.98 -12.57
N ALA A 457 5.80 -7.34 -12.20
CA ALA A 457 6.36 -7.34 -10.86
C ALA A 457 6.52 -5.93 -10.28
N HIS A 458 6.38 -5.80 -8.95
CA HIS A 458 6.63 -4.57 -8.19
C HIS A 458 7.46 -4.90 -6.96
N LEU A 459 8.63 -4.27 -6.82
CA LEU A 459 9.53 -4.43 -5.70
C LEU A 459 9.48 -3.20 -4.78
N THR A 460 9.45 -3.43 -3.47
CA THR A 460 9.73 -2.40 -2.45
C THR A 460 10.71 -2.94 -1.43
N PHE A 461 11.99 -2.67 -1.66
CA PHE A 461 13.11 -3.11 -0.81
C PHE A 461 13.88 -1.91 -0.24
N PRO A 462 14.81 -2.13 0.72
CA PRO A 462 15.57 -1.04 1.29
C PRO A 462 16.42 -0.33 0.23
N THR A 463 16.35 1.00 0.20
CA THR A 463 17.04 1.85 -0.78
C THR A 463 18.55 1.56 -0.81
N GLU A 464 19.17 1.43 0.36
CA GLU A 464 20.61 1.12 0.47
C GLU A 464 20.97 -0.23 -0.13
N LYS A 465 20.07 -1.22 -0.11
CA LYS A 465 20.35 -2.53 -0.70
C LYS A 465 20.35 -2.49 -2.22
N PHE A 466 19.53 -1.63 -2.81
CA PHE A 466 19.63 -1.31 -4.23
C PHE A 466 20.94 -0.59 -4.55
N ARG A 467 21.34 0.42 -3.76
CA ARG A 467 22.63 1.14 -3.97
C ARG A 467 23.84 0.20 -3.94
N GLU A 468 23.81 -0.77 -3.03
CA GLU A 468 24.92 -1.72 -2.84
C GLU A 468 24.98 -2.81 -3.92
N ASN A 469 23.83 -3.28 -4.42
CA ASN A 469 23.74 -4.55 -5.15
C ASN A 469 23.13 -4.44 -6.56
N THR A 470 22.58 -3.29 -6.94
CA THR A 470 21.79 -3.12 -8.17
C THR A 470 22.42 -2.07 -9.10
N PRO A 471 23.40 -2.46 -9.93
CA PRO A 471 24.00 -1.53 -10.89
C PRO A 471 23.06 -1.18 -12.06
N ASP A 472 22.02 -2.00 -12.31
CA ASP A 472 21.05 -1.79 -13.38
C ASP A 472 19.66 -2.20 -12.87
N GLY A 473 18.84 -1.20 -12.55
CA GLY A 473 17.47 -1.41 -12.07
C GLY A 473 16.55 -2.03 -13.12
N LEU A 474 16.75 -1.73 -14.41
CA LEU A 474 15.97 -2.30 -15.50
C LEU A 474 16.26 -3.79 -15.67
N ALA A 475 17.53 -4.18 -15.63
CA ALA A 475 17.92 -5.60 -15.69
C ALA A 475 17.38 -6.38 -14.49
N LEU A 476 17.39 -5.79 -13.29
CA LEU A 476 16.84 -6.42 -12.10
C LEU A 476 15.33 -6.64 -12.25
N ILE A 477 14.56 -5.60 -12.54
CA ILE A 477 13.09 -5.70 -12.58
C ILE A 477 12.61 -6.59 -13.72
N ASN A 478 13.28 -6.55 -14.87
CA ASN A 478 12.99 -7.47 -15.99
C ASN A 478 13.17 -8.93 -15.59
N LYS A 479 14.11 -9.23 -14.66
CA LYS A 479 14.29 -10.60 -14.16
C LYS A 479 13.15 -11.05 -13.25
N TYR A 480 12.59 -10.14 -12.45
CA TYR A 480 11.38 -10.40 -11.66
C TYR A 480 10.14 -10.53 -12.56
N ASP A 481 10.00 -9.69 -13.58
CA ASP A 481 8.95 -9.82 -14.59
C ASP A 481 9.01 -11.17 -15.30
N GLU A 482 10.21 -11.61 -15.69
CA GLU A 482 10.41 -12.91 -16.33
C GLU A 482 9.94 -14.05 -15.42
N LEU A 483 10.22 -13.99 -14.12
CA LEU A 483 9.73 -14.98 -13.15
C LEU A 483 8.20 -15.04 -13.17
N VAL A 484 7.53 -13.90 -12.98
CA VAL A 484 6.06 -13.85 -12.92
C VAL A 484 5.45 -14.31 -14.26
N ARG A 485 5.98 -13.83 -15.37
CA ARG A 485 5.55 -14.17 -16.73
C ARG A 485 5.67 -15.67 -17.01
N LEU A 486 6.80 -16.30 -16.66
CA LEU A 486 7.01 -17.73 -16.88
C LEU A 486 6.05 -18.59 -16.06
N GLU A 487 5.73 -18.21 -14.82
CA GLU A 487 4.71 -18.91 -14.04
C GLU A 487 3.31 -18.77 -14.66
N TRP A 488 2.94 -17.56 -15.11
CA TRP A 488 1.66 -17.33 -15.79
C TRP A 488 1.56 -18.11 -17.10
N GLU A 489 2.65 -18.18 -17.85
CA GLU A 489 2.76 -18.96 -19.08
C GLU A 489 2.59 -20.46 -18.81
N PHE A 490 3.27 -20.98 -17.77
CA PHE A 490 3.17 -22.39 -17.36
C PHE A 490 1.74 -22.77 -16.94
N MET A 491 1.01 -21.82 -16.35
CA MET A 491 -0.41 -21.96 -15.99
C MET A 491 -1.38 -21.77 -17.16
N GLY A 492 -0.89 -21.40 -18.34
CA GLY A 492 -1.72 -21.12 -19.51
C GLY A 492 -2.51 -19.81 -19.45
N LEU A 493 -2.16 -18.86 -18.57
CA LEU A 493 -2.96 -17.63 -18.41
C LEU A 493 -3.03 -16.82 -19.71
N PHE A 494 -1.91 -16.69 -20.42
CA PHE A 494 -1.89 -16.03 -21.73
C PHE A 494 -2.73 -16.77 -22.77
N LYS A 495 -2.61 -18.11 -22.82
CA LYS A 495 -3.36 -18.96 -23.77
C LYS A 495 -4.87 -18.83 -23.62
N TYR A 496 -5.34 -18.67 -22.39
CA TYR A 496 -6.78 -18.62 -22.05
C TYR A 496 -7.30 -17.22 -21.74
N ASN A 497 -6.50 -16.17 -21.97
CA ASN A 497 -6.84 -14.77 -21.68
C ASN A 497 -7.28 -14.55 -20.22
N LYS A 498 -6.47 -15.06 -19.28
CA LYS A 498 -6.72 -15.02 -17.83
C LYS A 498 -5.59 -14.34 -17.05
N ASN A 499 -4.92 -13.39 -17.69
CA ASN A 499 -3.83 -12.63 -17.07
C ASN A 499 -4.37 -11.81 -15.90
N PHE A 500 -3.54 -11.60 -14.87
CA PHE A 500 -3.89 -10.61 -13.86
C PHE A 500 -3.66 -9.22 -14.43
N ASN A 501 -4.54 -8.29 -14.09
CA ASN A 501 -4.31 -6.89 -14.39
C ASN A 501 -3.30 -6.27 -13.42
N ASN A 502 -3.15 -6.82 -12.21
CA ASN A 502 -2.23 -6.36 -11.15
C ASN A 502 -0.87 -7.05 -11.23
N ARG A 503 0.16 -6.40 -10.68
CA ARG A 503 1.50 -6.97 -10.53
C ARG A 503 1.60 -7.93 -9.34
N MET A 504 2.57 -8.83 -9.39
CA MET A 504 3.03 -9.55 -8.20
C MET A 504 3.90 -8.61 -7.35
N TYR A 505 3.60 -8.49 -6.06
CA TYR A 505 4.30 -7.60 -5.17
C TYR A 505 5.35 -8.34 -4.32
N PHE A 506 6.56 -7.81 -4.30
CA PHE A 506 7.70 -8.33 -3.55
C PHE A 506 8.18 -7.23 -2.61
N HIS A 507 8.16 -7.49 -1.30
CA HIS A 507 8.61 -6.49 -0.34
C HIS A 507 9.51 -7.08 0.74
N VAL A 508 10.31 -6.21 1.33
CA VAL A 508 11.15 -6.59 2.47
C VAL A 508 10.26 -6.79 3.70
N ASP A 509 10.63 -7.77 4.51
CA ASP A 509 10.00 -8.08 5.79
C ASP A 509 11.02 -7.91 6.92
N TYR A 510 10.58 -7.28 8.01
CA TYR A 510 11.40 -7.00 9.19
C TYR A 510 11.08 -7.94 10.37
N THR A 511 10.28 -8.99 10.14
CA THR A 511 9.98 -10.01 11.15
C THR A 511 10.93 -11.21 11.03
N ASP A 512 10.79 -12.18 11.93
CA ASP A 512 11.61 -13.41 11.94
C ASP A 512 11.21 -14.43 10.85
N SER A 513 10.18 -14.15 10.05
CA SER A 513 9.74 -15.06 8.97
C SER A 513 10.69 -14.96 7.78
N TYR A 514 11.30 -16.07 7.36
CA TYR A 514 12.33 -16.07 6.30
C TYR A 514 11.81 -15.53 4.95
N MET A 515 10.84 -16.23 4.36
CA MET A 515 10.11 -15.81 3.16
C MET A 515 8.67 -16.32 3.29
N TYR A 516 7.71 -15.58 2.76
CA TYR A 516 6.31 -16.05 2.74
C TYR A 516 5.48 -15.39 1.64
N SER A 517 4.39 -16.06 1.29
CA SER A 517 3.34 -15.60 0.39
C SER A 517 2.00 -15.54 1.10
N THR A 518 1.27 -14.46 0.89
CA THR A 518 -0.10 -14.30 1.39
C THR A 518 -0.88 -13.37 0.47
N SER A 519 -2.15 -13.09 0.80
CA SER A 519 -2.96 -12.17 0.02
C SER A 519 -2.22 -10.85 -0.23
N TYR A 520 -2.21 -10.47 -1.51
CA TYR A 520 -1.66 -9.23 -2.06
C TYR A 520 -0.13 -9.14 -2.18
N ARG A 521 0.66 -10.12 -1.69
CA ARG A 521 2.12 -9.95 -1.59
C ARG A 521 2.93 -11.23 -1.38
N THR A 522 4.21 -11.11 -1.72
CA THR A 522 5.31 -11.96 -1.23
C THR A 522 6.27 -11.10 -0.41
N ALA A 523 6.88 -11.69 0.61
CA ALA A 523 7.66 -10.97 1.61
C ALA A 523 8.95 -11.72 1.95
N TYR A 524 10.04 -10.97 2.15
CA TYR A 524 11.40 -11.53 2.24
C TYR A 524 12.19 -10.86 3.37
N VAL A 525 12.73 -11.64 4.30
CA VAL A 525 13.47 -11.10 5.44
C VAL A 525 14.69 -10.29 4.99
N THR A 526 14.99 -9.20 5.71
CA THR A 526 16.10 -8.27 5.44
C THR A 526 17.45 -8.95 5.10
N GLY A 527 17.74 -10.11 5.71
CA GLY A 527 18.97 -10.87 5.48
C GLY A 527 19.14 -11.41 4.05
N THR A 528 18.07 -11.42 3.23
CA THR A 528 18.08 -11.91 1.84
C THR A 528 18.28 -10.80 0.81
N MET A 529 18.31 -9.53 1.24
CA MET A 529 18.28 -8.39 0.32
C MET A 529 19.56 -8.26 -0.53
N ASN A 530 20.71 -8.72 -0.04
CA ASN A 530 21.96 -8.70 -0.84
C ASN A 530 21.89 -9.64 -2.06
N GLU A 531 21.14 -10.73 -1.94
CA GLU A 531 20.90 -11.71 -2.99
C GLU A 531 19.78 -11.22 -3.92
N LEU A 532 18.66 -10.78 -3.33
CA LEU A 532 17.45 -10.42 -4.07
C LEU A 532 17.57 -9.08 -4.82
N CYS A 533 18.36 -8.12 -4.33
CA CYS A 533 18.63 -6.88 -5.06
C CYS A 533 19.69 -7.07 -6.16
N SER A 534 20.37 -8.21 -6.24
CA SER A 534 21.39 -8.48 -7.27
C SER A 534 20.83 -9.37 -8.36
N GLN A 535 20.68 -8.84 -9.58
CA GLN A 535 20.15 -9.59 -10.72
C GLN A 535 20.93 -10.91 -10.96
N ASN A 536 22.26 -10.86 -10.89
CA ASN A 536 23.11 -12.04 -11.08
C ASN A 536 22.90 -13.10 -9.99
N LYS A 537 22.91 -12.70 -8.71
CA LYS A 537 22.74 -13.66 -7.60
C LYS A 537 21.33 -14.25 -7.64
N PHE A 538 20.31 -13.41 -7.81
CA PHE A 538 18.92 -13.84 -7.93
C PHE A 538 18.74 -14.85 -9.08
N ALA A 539 19.31 -14.59 -10.26
CA ALA A 539 19.22 -15.49 -11.42
C ALA A 539 19.81 -16.89 -11.16
N THR A 540 20.87 -16.98 -10.34
CA THR A 540 21.53 -18.25 -9.99
C THR A 540 20.91 -18.97 -8.79
N SER A 541 20.05 -18.31 -8.02
CA SER A 541 19.40 -18.88 -6.83
C SER A 541 17.93 -18.43 -6.72
N PRO A 542 17.08 -18.78 -7.70
CA PRO A 542 15.73 -18.24 -7.81
C PRO A 542 14.70 -18.90 -6.88
N TRP A 543 15.08 -20.00 -6.22
CA TRP A 543 14.13 -20.90 -5.55
C TRP A 543 13.22 -20.18 -4.56
N GLY A 544 13.76 -19.30 -3.72
CA GLY A 544 12.98 -18.59 -2.70
C GLY A 544 11.83 -17.78 -3.32
N PRO A 545 12.10 -16.74 -4.11
CA PRO A 545 11.04 -15.97 -4.75
C PRO A 545 10.11 -16.80 -5.66
N ALA A 546 10.64 -17.77 -6.42
CA ALA A 546 9.79 -18.64 -7.26
C ALA A 546 8.85 -19.53 -6.43
N HIS A 547 9.29 -19.97 -5.25
CA HIS A 547 8.47 -20.73 -4.31
C HIS A 547 7.31 -19.90 -3.74
N GLU A 548 7.56 -18.64 -3.39
CA GLU A 548 6.53 -17.75 -2.86
C GLU A 548 5.53 -17.27 -3.92
N VAL A 549 6.01 -16.98 -5.14
CA VAL A 549 5.12 -16.67 -6.27
C VAL A 549 4.31 -17.93 -6.67
N GLY A 550 4.94 -19.11 -6.63
CA GLY A 550 4.27 -20.39 -6.77
C GLY A 550 3.13 -20.58 -5.76
N HIS A 551 3.31 -20.21 -4.49
CA HIS A 551 2.23 -20.24 -3.49
C HIS A 551 1.08 -19.29 -3.85
N SER A 552 1.38 -18.10 -4.36
CA SER A 552 0.35 -17.18 -4.85
C SER A 552 -0.46 -17.82 -5.98
N ASN A 553 0.20 -18.61 -6.83
CA ASN A 553 -0.33 -19.23 -8.04
C ASN A 553 -0.92 -20.64 -7.86
N GLN A 554 -0.81 -21.24 -6.66
CA GLN A 554 -1.41 -22.54 -6.37
C GLN A 554 -2.93 -22.54 -6.58
N THR A 555 -3.38 -23.34 -7.55
CA THR A 555 -4.79 -23.51 -7.90
C THR A 555 -5.53 -24.32 -6.84
N ARG A 556 -6.49 -23.68 -6.16
CA ARG A 556 -7.26 -24.28 -5.05
C ARG A 556 -8.72 -23.81 -5.04
N PRO A 557 -9.71 -24.72 -4.88
CA PRO A 557 -9.58 -26.19 -4.89
C PRO A 557 -9.15 -26.73 -6.27
N GLY A 558 -8.56 -27.93 -6.29
CA GLY A 558 -8.00 -28.55 -7.50
C GLY A 558 -6.59 -29.06 -7.26
N LEU A 559 -5.61 -28.55 -8.01
CA LEU A 559 -4.22 -29.04 -8.00
C LEU A 559 -3.54 -28.95 -6.61
N LYS A 560 -3.98 -28.04 -5.72
CA LYS A 560 -3.56 -28.02 -4.32
C LYS A 560 -4.64 -28.64 -3.42
N TRP A 561 -4.36 -29.84 -2.92
CA TRP A 561 -5.11 -30.52 -1.85
C TRP A 561 -4.29 -30.61 -0.55
N ILE A 562 -4.93 -31.00 0.56
CA ILE A 562 -4.25 -31.15 1.87
C ILE A 562 -3.02 -32.07 1.77
N GLY A 563 -1.88 -31.62 2.30
CA GLY A 563 -0.60 -32.30 2.21
C GLY A 563 0.26 -31.85 1.02
N MET A 564 -0.31 -31.09 0.09
CA MET A 564 0.39 -30.57 -1.10
C MET A 564 0.69 -29.07 -1.04
N THR A 565 0.50 -28.40 0.10
CA THR A 565 0.74 -26.95 0.21
C THR A 565 2.17 -26.58 -0.12
N GLU A 566 3.15 -27.33 0.36
CA GLU A 566 4.58 -27.11 0.07
C GLU A 566 5.09 -27.85 -1.16
N VAL A 567 4.22 -28.63 -1.83
CA VAL A 567 4.62 -29.50 -2.95
C VAL A 567 4.28 -28.85 -4.29
N THR A 568 3.03 -28.46 -4.49
CA THR A 568 2.52 -28.09 -5.83
C THR A 568 2.97 -26.71 -6.28
N ASN A 569 3.28 -25.80 -5.36
CA ASN A 569 3.96 -24.55 -5.68
C ASN A 569 5.35 -24.81 -6.28
N ASN A 570 6.05 -25.86 -5.83
CA ASN A 570 7.37 -26.19 -6.34
C ASN A 570 7.40 -26.76 -7.76
N ILE A 571 6.23 -27.02 -8.37
CA ILE A 571 6.15 -27.24 -9.83
C ILE A 571 6.56 -25.95 -10.55
N HIS A 572 6.12 -24.79 -10.06
CA HIS A 572 6.50 -23.48 -10.56
C HIS A 572 7.98 -23.17 -10.25
N SER A 573 8.43 -23.40 -9.01
CA SER A 573 9.84 -23.20 -8.63
C SER A 573 10.81 -23.99 -9.52
N MET A 574 10.48 -25.26 -9.79
CA MET A 574 11.26 -26.11 -10.69
C MET A 574 11.24 -25.58 -12.13
N HIS A 575 10.08 -25.11 -12.61
CA HIS A 575 9.96 -24.50 -13.93
C HIS A 575 10.85 -23.26 -14.06
N ILE A 576 10.82 -22.34 -13.10
CA ILE A 576 11.68 -21.14 -13.11
C ILE A 576 13.16 -21.52 -13.05
N GLN A 577 13.53 -22.36 -12.08
CA GLN A 577 14.93 -22.74 -11.89
C GLN A 577 15.54 -23.36 -13.16
N THR A 578 14.85 -24.32 -13.77
CA THR A 578 15.35 -25.00 -14.98
C THR A 578 15.26 -24.14 -16.23
N SER A 579 14.24 -23.27 -16.36
CA SER A 579 14.13 -22.33 -17.49
C SER A 579 15.25 -21.29 -17.50
N TRP A 580 15.78 -20.93 -16.33
CA TRP A 580 16.95 -20.05 -16.21
C TRP A 580 18.29 -20.79 -16.34
N GLY A 581 18.28 -22.07 -16.72
CA GLY A 581 19.49 -22.87 -16.96
C GLY A 581 20.16 -23.40 -15.69
N ASN A 582 19.53 -23.25 -14.51
CA ASN A 582 20.05 -23.84 -13.28
C ASN A 582 19.69 -25.33 -13.21
N GLN A 583 20.57 -26.12 -12.59
CA GLN A 583 20.33 -27.54 -12.39
C GLN A 583 19.09 -27.78 -11.53
N SER A 584 18.27 -28.78 -11.89
CA SER A 584 17.08 -29.18 -11.13
C SER A 584 17.39 -29.46 -9.65
N ARG A 585 16.55 -28.94 -8.74
CA ARG A 585 16.71 -29.14 -7.28
C ARG A 585 16.59 -30.62 -6.91
N LEU A 586 15.81 -31.40 -7.68
CA LEU A 586 15.68 -32.83 -7.50
C LEU A 586 17.00 -33.58 -7.77
N ILE A 587 17.87 -33.06 -8.64
CA ILE A 587 19.21 -33.60 -8.83
C ILE A 587 20.17 -33.10 -7.75
N VAL A 588 20.23 -31.79 -7.54
CA VAL A 588 21.18 -31.16 -6.60
C VAL A 588 21.05 -31.76 -5.20
N ASP A 589 19.82 -31.97 -4.74
CA ASP A 589 19.55 -32.53 -3.43
C ASP A 589 19.44 -34.07 -3.45
N GLY A 590 19.70 -34.74 -4.58
CA GLY A 590 19.69 -36.20 -4.70
C GLY A 590 18.32 -36.84 -4.40
N VAL A 591 17.23 -36.15 -4.74
CA VAL A 591 15.85 -36.53 -4.38
C VAL A 591 15.38 -37.76 -5.13
N TYR A 592 15.74 -37.92 -6.41
CA TYR A 592 15.31 -39.06 -7.22
C TYR A 592 15.62 -40.42 -6.57
N ASN A 593 16.84 -40.59 -6.05
CA ASN A 593 17.23 -41.81 -5.35
C ASN A 593 16.39 -42.05 -4.09
N THR A 594 16.12 -40.99 -3.32
CA THR A 594 15.23 -41.08 -2.15
C THR A 594 13.82 -41.47 -2.58
N ALA A 595 13.27 -40.84 -3.61
CA ALA A 595 11.91 -41.08 -4.08
C ALA A 595 11.73 -42.52 -4.63
N PHE A 596 12.67 -43.01 -5.42
CA PHE A 596 12.63 -44.37 -5.96
C PHE A 596 12.69 -45.42 -4.84
N ASN A 597 13.57 -45.23 -3.86
CA ASN A 597 13.74 -46.20 -2.77
C ASN A 597 12.59 -46.18 -1.75
N ASN A 598 11.96 -45.02 -1.52
CA ASN A 598 11.04 -44.84 -0.40
C ASN A 598 9.56 -44.71 -0.75
N LEU A 599 9.24 -44.26 -1.97
CA LEU A 599 7.85 -44.14 -2.42
C LEU A 599 7.54 -45.22 -3.47
N LEU A 600 8.28 -45.20 -4.58
CA LEU A 600 8.08 -46.09 -5.73
C LEU A 600 8.22 -47.57 -5.34
N ASN A 601 9.33 -47.96 -4.71
CA ASN A 601 9.60 -49.37 -4.38
C ASN A 601 8.75 -49.91 -3.22
N ARG A 602 8.17 -49.03 -2.40
CA ARG A 602 7.37 -49.43 -1.22
C ARG A 602 5.88 -49.54 -1.51
N GLY A 603 5.40 -48.99 -2.62
CA GLY A 603 3.98 -49.05 -3.02
C GLY A 603 3.04 -48.45 -1.98
N ILE A 604 3.46 -47.36 -1.31
CA ILE A 604 2.64 -46.66 -0.32
C ILE A 604 1.84 -45.53 -1.00
N PRO A 605 0.71 -45.09 -0.42
CA PRO A 605 -0.05 -43.95 -0.95
C PRO A 605 0.81 -42.68 -1.01
N HIS A 606 0.71 -41.94 -2.12
CA HIS A 606 1.51 -40.74 -2.39
C HIS A 606 1.40 -39.73 -1.26
N ASN A 607 0.18 -39.37 -0.88
CA ASN A 607 -0.04 -38.40 0.19
C ASN A 607 0.29 -38.95 1.59
N GLY A 608 0.42 -40.28 1.72
CA GLY A 608 0.85 -40.97 2.94
C GLY A 608 2.35 -40.97 3.20
N TYR A 609 3.17 -40.45 2.28
CA TYR A 609 4.61 -40.31 2.53
C TYR A 609 4.92 -39.13 3.46
N ASP A 610 5.63 -39.38 4.54
CA ASP A 610 6.10 -38.38 5.52
C ASP A 610 7.60 -38.55 5.86
N GLY A 611 8.33 -39.30 5.03
CA GLY A 611 9.75 -39.59 5.22
C GLY A 611 10.69 -38.47 4.78
N ASP A 612 12.00 -38.80 4.73
CA ASP A 612 13.06 -37.86 4.35
C ASP A 612 12.77 -37.14 3.01
N LYS A 613 13.00 -35.83 2.99
CA LYS A 613 12.69 -34.96 1.83
C LYS A 613 11.23 -35.08 1.34
N GLY A 614 10.28 -35.34 2.25
CA GLY A 614 8.86 -35.57 1.97
C GLY A 614 8.26 -34.68 0.89
N VAL A 615 8.44 -33.36 1.00
CA VAL A 615 7.98 -32.37 0.02
C VAL A 615 8.52 -32.65 -1.38
N PHE A 616 9.83 -32.82 -1.50
CA PHE A 616 10.50 -32.99 -2.79
C PHE A 616 10.28 -34.40 -3.37
N VAL A 617 10.20 -35.44 -2.54
CA VAL A 617 9.83 -36.79 -3.01
C VAL A 617 8.44 -36.78 -3.63
N LYS A 618 7.48 -36.09 -3.00
CA LYS A 618 6.12 -35.95 -3.55
C LYS A 618 6.08 -35.11 -4.82
N LEU A 619 7.01 -34.18 -5.01
CA LEU A 619 7.12 -33.35 -6.22
C LEU A 619 7.58 -34.15 -7.46
N VAL A 620 8.40 -35.20 -7.28
CA VAL A 620 8.96 -36.00 -8.39
C VAL A 620 7.95 -36.39 -9.46
N PRO A 621 6.81 -37.05 -9.16
CA PRO A 621 5.84 -37.45 -10.18
C PRO A 621 5.27 -36.27 -10.98
N PHE A 622 5.07 -35.10 -10.37
CA PHE A 622 4.64 -33.93 -11.11
C PHE A 622 5.74 -33.49 -12.09
N TRP A 623 6.97 -33.35 -11.62
CA TRP A 623 8.07 -32.95 -12.51
C TRP A 623 8.34 -33.98 -13.62
N GLN A 624 8.17 -35.27 -13.37
CA GLN A 624 8.30 -36.31 -14.38
C GLN A 624 7.24 -36.20 -15.49
N LEU A 625 6.01 -35.78 -15.18
CA LEU A 625 5.01 -35.47 -16.20
C LEU A 625 5.48 -34.32 -17.10
N LYS A 626 6.13 -33.30 -16.54
CA LYS A 626 6.75 -32.21 -17.32
C LYS A 626 7.81 -32.79 -18.26
N LEU A 627 8.78 -33.52 -17.72
CA LEU A 627 9.88 -34.10 -18.49
C LEU A 627 9.38 -34.99 -19.63
N TYR A 628 8.41 -35.87 -19.36
CA TYR A 628 7.92 -36.79 -20.37
C TYR A 628 7.02 -36.10 -21.39
N LEU A 629 5.97 -35.40 -20.93
CA LEU A 629 4.95 -34.89 -21.84
C LEU A 629 5.43 -33.66 -22.62
N LEU A 630 6.11 -32.72 -21.96
CA LEU A 630 6.63 -31.53 -22.63
C LEU A 630 7.96 -31.85 -23.30
N ASP A 631 8.98 -32.23 -22.54
CA ASP A 631 10.37 -32.25 -23.07
C ASP A 631 10.68 -33.47 -23.96
N ALA A 632 9.97 -34.58 -23.77
CA ALA A 632 10.18 -35.80 -24.56
C ALA A 632 9.16 -35.92 -25.70
N LEU A 633 7.87 -35.69 -25.43
CA LEU A 633 6.80 -35.84 -26.43
C LEU A 633 6.36 -34.54 -27.14
N GLY A 634 6.88 -33.37 -26.75
CA GLY A 634 6.54 -32.09 -27.38
C GLY A 634 5.10 -31.63 -27.14
N LYS A 635 4.45 -32.06 -26.05
CA LYS A 635 3.11 -31.61 -25.64
C LYS A 635 3.23 -30.34 -24.79
N ASP A 636 3.74 -29.27 -25.39
CA ASP A 636 4.12 -28.00 -24.72
C ASP A 636 3.00 -27.36 -23.87
N ASP A 637 1.74 -27.63 -24.20
CA ASP A 637 0.58 -27.06 -23.52
C ASP A 637 -0.01 -27.95 -22.41
N PHE A 638 0.56 -29.13 -22.12
CA PHE A 638 -0.02 -30.07 -21.15
C PHE A 638 -0.33 -29.43 -19.79
N TYR A 639 0.62 -28.71 -19.20
CA TYR A 639 0.39 -28.03 -17.92
C TYR A 639 -0.59 -26.87 -18.05
N LYS A 640 -0.52 -26.10 -19.15
CA LYS A 640 -1.44 -24.99 -19.41
C LYS A 640 -2.89 -25.47 -19.42
N ASP A 641 -3.14 -26.59 -20.11
CA ASP A 641 -4.45 -27.20 -20.25
C ASP A 641 -4.89 -27.87 -18.93
N LEU A 642 -3.95 -28.39 -18.14
CA LEU A 642 -4.21 -28.97 -16.83
C LEU A 642 -4.68 -27.92 -15.83
N TYR A 643 -3.97 -26.79 -15.73
CA TYR A 643 -4.40 -25.68 -14.89
C TYR A 643 -5.77 -25.16 -15.33
N GLU A 644 -6.02 -25.05 -16.63
CA GLU A 644 -7.31 -24.60 -17.14
C GLU A 644 -8.44 -25.60 -16.83
N TYR A 645 -8.19 -26.90 -16.95
CA TYR A 645 -9.13 -27.93 -16.53
C TYR A 645 -9.51 -27.74 -15.06
N MET A 646 -8.53 -27.61 -14.18
CA MET A 646 -8.74 -27.47 -12.72
C MET A 646 -9.52 -26.19 -12.36
N ARG A 647 -9.26 -25.08 -13.06
CA ARG A 647 -9.98 -23.81 -12.86
C ARG A 647 -11.48 -23.91 -13.17
N ASN A 648 -11.85 -24.76 -14.13
CA ASN A 648 -13.23 -24.87 -14.61
C ASN A 648 -13.99 -26.08 -14.04
N GLN A 649 -13.35 -26.92 -13.21
CA GLN A 649 -14.04 -28.06 -12.60
C GLN A 649 -15.06 -27.64 -11.54
N ASP A 650 -16.25 -28.23 -11.58
CA ASP A 650 -17.20 -28.16 -10.46
C ASP A 650 -16.80 -29.18 -9.38
N TYR A 651 -16.44 -28.67 -8.21
CA TYR A 651 -16.06 -29.48 -7.05
C TYR A 651 -17.16 -29.55 -5.98
N SER A 652 -18.40 -29.21 -6.33
CA SER A 652 -19.55 -29.31 -5.41
C SER A 652 -19.78 -30.72 -4.84
N GLN A 653 -19.32 -31.76 -5.54
CA GLN A 653 -19.42 -33.16 -5.13
C GLN A 653 -18.22 -33.66 -4.31
N ALA A 654 -17.17 -32.86 -4.15
CA ALA A 654 -15.97 -33.27 -3.42
C ALA A 654 -16.27 -33.40 -1.92
N THR A 655 -16.29 -34.63 -1.41
CA THR A 655 -16.57 -34.92 0.01
C THR A 655 -15.33 -34.87 0.89
N ASN A 656 -14.15 -35.07 0.30
CA ASN A 656 -12.84 -34.94 0.96
C ASN A 656 -11.73 -34.64 -0.07
N ASP A 657 -10.56 -34.23 0.41
CA ASP A 657 -9.45 -33.77 -0.46
C ASP A 657 -8.82 -34.90 -1.32
N GLY A 658 -9.08 -36.18 -1.03
CA GLY A 658 -8.71 -37.33 -1.87
C GLY A 658 -9.36 -37.31 -3.25
N PHE A 659 -10.55 -36.69 -3.36
CA PHE A 659 -11.21 -36.44 -4.63
C PHE A 659 -10.30 -35.66 -5.61
N TYR A 660 -9.60 -34.64 -5.12
CA TYR A 660 -8.75 -33.79 -5.95
C TYR A 660 -7.53 -34.54 -6.51
N GLN A 661 -6.95 -35.46 -5.73
CA GLN A 661 -5.86 -36.31 -6.20
C GLN A 661 -6.32 -37.24 -7.35
N LEU A 662 -7.49 -37.86 -7.20
CA LEU A 662 -8.06 -38.69 -8.25
C LEU A 662 -8.46 -37.88 -9.49
N ASP A 663 -8.99 -36.67 -9.31
CA ASP A 663 -9.30 -35.76 -10.41
C ASP A 663 -8.03 -35.27 -11.14
N PHE A 664 -6.91 -35.08 -10.44
CA PHE A 664 -5.61 -34.83 -11.07
C PHE A 664 -5.17 -36.00 -11.96
N VAL A 665 -5.32 -37.25 -11.51
CA VAL A 665 -5.03 -38.44 -12.34
C VAL A 665 -5.93 -38.47 -13.58
N ARG A 666 -7.24 -38.23 -13.41
CA ARG A 666 -8.21 -38.13 -14.52
C ARG A 666 -7.79 -37.08 -15.54
N ALA A 667 -7.51 -35.87 -15.06
CA ALA A 667 -7.16 -34.73 -15.89
C ALA A 667 -5.86 -34.98 -16.66
N ALA A 668 -4.84 -35.50 -15.99
CA ALA A 668 -3.56 -35.83 -16.62
C ALA A 668 -3.73 -36.85 -17.77
N CYS A 669 -4.50 -37.93 -17.55
CA CYS A 669 -4.76 -38.91 -18.62
C CYS A 669 -5.52 -38.30 -19.79
N ARG A 670 -6.58 -37.52 -19.48
CA ARG A 670 -7.42 -36.85 -20.49
C ARG A 670 -6.63 -35.87 -21.35
N ILE A 671 -5.81 -35.02 -20.74
CA ILE A 671 -5.11 -33.94 -21.43
C ILE A 671 -3.89 -34.47 -22.18
N ALA A 672 -3.16 -35.41 -21.58
CA ALA A 672 -2.09 -36.10 -22.28
C ALA A 672 -2.62 -36.93 -23.47
N ASN A 673 -3.91 -37.30 -23.44
CA ASN A 673 -4.52 -38.31 -24.29
C ASN A 673 -3.74 -39.63 -24.21
N LEU A 674 -3.41 -40.03 -22.99
CA LEU A 674 -2.61 -41.22 -22.67
C LEU A 674 -3.20 -41.91 -21.44
N ASP A 675 -3.17 -43.25 -21.43
CA ASP A 675 -3.43 -44.03 -20.23
C ASP A 675 -2.20 -44.02 -19.30
N LEU A 676 -2.19 -43.07 -18.37
CA LEU A 676 -1.12 -42.90 -17.37
C LEU A 676 -1.39 -43.70 -16.08
N THR A 677 -2.36 -44.60 -16.05
CA THR A 677 -2.74 -45.33 -14.81
C THR A 677 -1.58 -46.12 -14.22
N GLN A 678 -0.72 -46.73 -15.04
CA GLN A 678 0.46 -47.44 -14.56
C GLN A 678 1.47 -46.49 -13.88
N PHE A 679 1.69 -45.31 -14.46
CA PHE A 679 2.56 -44.28 -13.89
C PHE A 679 2.04 -43.80 -12.53
N PHE A 680 0.74 -43.49 -12.44
CA PHE A 680 0.12 -43.02 -11.19
C PHE A 680 0.03 -44.11 -10.12
N LYS A 681 -0.18 -45.36 -10.52
CA LYS A 681 -0.09 -46.50 -9.59
C LYS A 681 1.31 -46.62 -9.01
N ALA A 682 2.35 -46.53 -9.84
CA ALA A 682 3.74 -46.64 -9.39
C ALA A 682 4.08 -45.58 -8.33
N TRP A 683 3.56 -44.36 -8.48
CA TRP A 683 3.77 -43.27 -7.53
C TRP A 683 2.79 -43.21 -6.36
N GLY A 684 1.92 -44.21 -6.20
CA GLY A 684 1.00 -44.28 -5.06
C GLY A 684 -0.23 -43.37 -5.14
N PHE A 685 -0.52 -42.77 -6.30
CA PHE A 685 -1.73 -41.95 -6.47
C PHE A 685 -3.00 -42.80 -6.49
N LEU A 686 -2.87 -44.09 -6.85
CA LEU A 686 -3.95 -45.06 -6.99
C LEU A 686 -3.82 -46.20 -5.97
N GLU A 687 -3.46 -45.85 -4.74
CA GLU A 687 -3.41 -46.74 -3.57
C GLU A 687 -4.41 -46.25 -2.50
N PRO A 688 -5.22 -47.13 -1.89
CA PRO A 688 -6.15 -46.73 -0.85
C PRO A 688 -5.45 -46.08 0.34
N VAL A 689 -6.06 -45.03 0.89
CA VAL A 689 -5.50 -44.29 2.03
C VAL A 689 -6.62 -43.71 2.88
N ASP A 690 -6.42 -43.70 4.19
CA ASP A 690 -7.30 -43.03 5.13
C ASP A 690 -6.45 -42.48 6.29
N ILE A 691 -6.08 -41.20 6.20
CA ILE A 691 -5.14 -40.57 7.13
C ILE A 691 -5.58 -39.16 7.52
N THR A 692 -5.18 -38.72 8.70
CA THR A 692 -5.27 -37.31 9.11
C THR A 692 -4.01 -36.57 8.66
N VAL A 693 -4.17 -35.55 7.82
CA VAL A 693 -3.05 -34.72 7.35
C VAL A 693 -3.08 -33.38 8.06
N LYS A 694 -1.92 -32.96 8.59
CA LYS A 694 -1.69 -31.64 9.17
C LYS A 694 -0.80 -30.82 8.24
N ASP A 695 -1.39 -29.90 7.50
CA ASP A 695 -0.73 -29.07 6.49
C ASP A 695 -1.44 -27.70 6.42
N TYR A 696 -1.07 -26.78 7.31
CA TYR A 696 -1.73 -25.49 7.58
C TYR A 696 -3.22 -25.55 7.96
N ALA A 697 -3.79 -26.74 7.95
CA ALA A 697 -5.07 -27.16 8.49
C ALA A 697 -4.97 -28.64 8.90
N THR A 698 -5.93 -29.13 9.66
CA THR A 698 -6.04 -30.57 9.97
C THR A 698 -7.27 -31.11 9.27
N LYS A 699 -7.10 -32.04 8.33
CA LYS A 699 -8.21 -32.67 7.60
C LYS A 699 -8.00 -34.18 7.46
N GLN A 700 -9.11 -34.90 7.33
CA GLN A 700 -9.08 -36.28 6.86
C GLN A 700 -8.84 -36.30 5.35
N PHE A 701 -7.94 -37.18 4.91
CA PHE A 701 -7.67 -37.46 3.50
C PHE A 701 -7.95 -38.94 3.24
N THR A 702 -8.96 -39.22 2.42
CA THR A 702 -9.45 -40.58 2.19
C THR A 702 -9.59 -40.86 0.69
N ILE A 703 -9.02 -41.98 0.25
CA ILE A 703 -9.23 -42.57 -1.06
C ILE A 703 -9.53 -44.05 -0.85
N THR A 704 -10.68 -44.51 -1.32
CA THR A 704 -11.12 -45.90 -1.22
C THR A 704 -10.75 -46.70 -2.47
N GLN A 705 -10.71 -48.03 -2.33
CA GLN A 705 -10.47 -48.92 -3.48
C GLN A 705 -11.54 -48.76 -4.57
N ASN A 706 -12.81 -48.58 -4.18
CA ASN A 706 -13.90 -48.41 -5.13
C ASN A 706 -13.73 -47.14 -5.98
N GLU A 707 -13.35 -46.01 -5.36
CA GLU A 707 -13.10 -44.76 -6.11
C GLU A 707 -11.92 -44.91 -7.09
N ILE A 708 -10.89 -45.66 -6.71
CA ILE A 708 -9.75 -45.99 -7.59
C ILE A 708 -10.21 -46.85 -8.77
N ASP A 709 -11.03 -47.87 -8.51
CA ASP A 709 -11.50 -48.81 -9.53
C ASP A 709 -12.47 -48.12 -10.51
N ASP A 710 -13.35 -47.26 -10.00
CA ASP A 710 -14.26 -46.43 -10.80
C ASP A 710 -13.45 -45.49 -11.72
N LEU A 711 -12.41 -44.84 -11.20
CA LEU A 711 -11.53 -44.00 -12.02
C LEU A 711 -10.79 -44.80 -13.09
N LYS A 712 -10.27 -45.98 -12.76
CA LYS A 712 -9.60 -46.85 -13.74
C LYS A 712 -10.56 -47.30 -14.84
N ALA A 713 -11.79 -47.66 -14.48
CA ALA A 713 -12.84 -48.02 -15.44
C ALA A 713 -13.21 -46.82 -16.33
N GLU A 714 -13.33 -45.63 -15.77
CA GLU A 714 -13.56 -44.38 -16.51
C GLU A 714 -12.44 -44.13 -17.54
N ILE A 715 -11.19 -44.24 -17.14
CA ILE A 715 -10.02 -44.04 -18.02
C ILE A 715 -9.98 -45.12 -19.11
N ALA A 716 -10.17 -46.39 -18.75
CA ALA A 716 -10.19 -47.50 -19.71
C ALA A 716 -11.28 -47.32 -20.77
N ALA A 717 -12.47 -46.85 -20.38
CA ALA A 717 -13.59 -46.60 -21.29
C ALA A 717 -13.29 -45.51 -22.34
N LYS A 718 -12.30 -44.63 -22.11
CA LYS A 718 -11.86 -43.62 -23.09
C LYS A 718 -10.96 -44.19 -24.19
N ASN A 719 -10.43 -45.40 -24.01
CA ASN A 719 -9.50 -46.05 -24.96
C ASN A 719 -8.28 -45.17 -25.30
N TYR A 720 -7.72 -44.47 -24.32
CA TYR A 720 -6.47 -43.74 -24.52
C TYR A 720 -5.33 -44.71 -24.87
N PRO A 721 -4.42 -44.34 -25.79
CA PRO A 721 -3.23 -45.14 -26.03
C PRO A 721 -2.37 -45.20 -24.78
N LYS A 722 -1.69 -46.34 -24.58
CA LYS A 722 -0.65 -46.42 -23.57
C LYS A 722 0.56 -45.60 -24.01
N PRO A 723 1.34 -45.06 -23.07
CA PRO A 723 2.62 -44.46 -23.41
C PRO A 723 3.55 -45.47 -24.08
N GLU A 724 4.34 -45.01 -25.05
CA GLU A 724 5.33 -45.84 -25.73
C GLU A 724 6.35 -46.43 -24.75
N HIS A 725 6.78 -45.63 -23.77
CA HIS A 725 7.69 -46.04 -22.72
C HIS A 725 6.91 -46.56 -21.50
N SER A 726 7.12 -47.82 -21.12
CA SER A 726 6.45 -48.43 -19.96
C SER A 726 7.06 -48.04 -18.60
N ASN A 727 8.24 -47.40 -18.59
CA ASN A 727 9.03 -47.06 -17.41
C ASN A 727 9.17 -45.54 -17.20
N ILE A 728 8.13 -44.76 -17.52
CA ILE A 728 8.13 -43.28 -17.36
C ILE A 728 8.43 -42.87 -15.91
N PHE A 729 8.05 -43.68 -14.92
CA PHE A 729 8.35 -43.42 -13.51
C PHE A 729 9.85 -43.42 -13.18
N GLU A 730 10.73 -43.85 -14.10
CA GLU A 730 12.20 -43.80 -13.96
C GLU A 730 12.82 -42.56 -14.63
N ILE A 731 12.02 -41.69 -15.26
CA ILE A 731 12.52 -40.50 -15.94
C ILE A 731 13.08 -39.48 -14.94
N THR A 732 14.18 -38.85 -15.29
CA THR A 732 14.88 -37.82 -14.53
C THR A 732 15.35 -36.75 -15.50
N ASP A 733 15.71 -35.57 -14.98
CA ASP A 733 16.30 -34.51 -15.82
C ASP A 733 17.55 -35.01 -16.61
N ASN A 734 18.30 -35.98 -16.07
CA ASN A 734 19.52 -36.51 -16.71
C ASN A 734 19.27 -37.53 -17.83
N ASN A 735 18.13 -38.23 -17.84
CA ASN A 735 17.85 -39.31 -18.79
C ASN A 735 16.63 -39.02 -19.69
N VAL A 736 16.03 -37.83 -19.60
CA VAL A 736 14.86 -37.42 -20.41
C VAL A 736 15.03 -37.65 -21.91
N SER A 737 16.26 -37.52 -22.42
CA SER A 737 16.59 -37.75 -23.83
C SER A 737 16.37 -39.19 -24.30
N ASN A 738 16.34 -40.17 -23.38
CA ASN A 738 16.07 -41.57 -23.70
C ASN A 738 14.58 -41.86 -23.96
N TYR A 739 13.71 -40.88 -23.74
CA TYR A 739 12.26 -41.00 -23.87
C TYR A 739 11.69 -40.21 -25.06
N ARG A 740 12.56 -39.65 -25.91
CA ARG A 740 12.23 -38.85 -27.10
C ARG A 740 11.95 -39.69 -28.34
#